data_AF-A0A838F0Q6-F1
#
_entry.id   AF-A0A838F0Q6-F1
#
_cell.length_a   1.000
_cell.length_b   1.000
_cell.length_c   1.000
_cell.angle_alpha   90.00
_cell.angle_beta   90.00
_cell.angle_gamma   90.00
#
_symmetry.space_group_name_H-M   'P 1'
#
loop_
_entity.id
_entity.type
_entity.pdbx_description
1 polymer ?
#
loop_
_entity_poly.entity_id
_entity_poly.type
_entity_poly.pdbx_seq_one_letter_code
_entity_poly.pdbx_strand_id
1 'polypeptide(L)'
;MLPPFWPNQHYKKLGTALLGLCFSFFVNSQTTATIPTPASVEYPGIIESLEKLIQIDNTKYSKKNDLLLKNGRTLNDVATVTALEVDPDYLNSIILHSDPGYVKLASSNKCQFYNAIINDLLRNSEGRLANVFVTYVNKNQERDSAILLKKDFINKVVSLECPETPKLIEQFQVKNLDQTLKTVSFEPPTGKDQCHNTYLEWLNNTQTPYFCKLHEFMKEARNKSGDPKDLVQRQAISAILEKKMSLHQRDYLENLCENLDHEDLFCEDFLTVSFWSKVANGSESKIYAEDICRKVMGSATLNDAQMKQCISKIRKENDHCLYPGGRNQGLIPAPQCDTLATALNYSSLRADYKDCPASSDQQAVTNMSRILLNISKEKIAPFDGPCSVISSGVTFAFNQKFDNDENWKLEACFDDAMTEKEVCYKTFFGSYSTLPESYNMVVANILRRTRGADQSLKCSMLDSEDYNPLLLQYKSGCYIIYERNKCFISQCKHRIIYNDRSIDFVKIKNRVTLDYFASNVVDERFSQHYLLTHDYRQNGRIMNNVGSIVSFFKKSKKGVIHGVGCAEELLPSFFKTRAFNQCTPLPFIIDGMIRENDKTVFVTRSAVDTLQAPRLVSWSLVYSAIKSYQRAHPLRLWTLYGLD
;
A
#
# COMPACT_ATOMS: atom_id res chain seq x y z
N MET A 1 21.15 -0.50 25.69
CA MET A 1 21.59 0.75 25.02
C MET A 1 20.72 0.97 23.79
N LEU A 2 19.71 1.82 23.94
CA LEU A 2 18.89 2.51 22.93
C LEU A 2 18.14 3.62 23.72
N PRO A 3 17.70 4.75 23.13
CA PRO A 3 17.96 5.30 21.78
C PRO A 3 18.33 6.81 21.82
N PRO A 4 18.65 7.48 20.69
CA PRO A 4 18.44 8.91 20.57
C PRO A 4 17.28 9.19 19.59
N PHE A 5 16.16 9.68 20.11
CA PHE A 5 15.10 10.31 19.32
C PHE A 5 15.27 11.84 19.41
N TRP A 6 15.46 12.47 18.26
CA TRP A 6 15.36 13.92 18.08
C TRP A 6 13.89 14.32 17.84
N PRO A 7 13.37 15.41 18.44
CA PRO A 7 12.09 15.97 18.07
C PRO A 7 12.22 16.99 16.92
N ASN A 8 11.18 16.99 16.10
CA ASN A 8 11.03 17.58 14.79
C ASN A 8 10.64 19.08 14.84
N GLN A 9 11.04 19.84 13.81
CA GLN A 9 10.88 21.31 13.70
C GLN A 9 9.46 21.74 13.30
N HIS A 10 8.49 21.74 14.21
CA HIS A 10 7.15 22.32 13.91
C HIS A 10 6.55 23.30 14.94
N TYR A 11 7.24 23.62 16.04
CA TYR A 11 6.71 24.56 17.07
C TYR A 11 7.08 26.04 16.88
N LYS A 12 7.51 26.47 15.68
CA LYS A 12 7.97 27.85 15.45
C LYS A 12 6.88 28.91 15.16
N LYS A 13 5.60 28.58 15.18
CA LYS A 13 4.52 29.54 14.85
C LYS A 13 3.53 29.88 15.97
N LEU A 14 3.69 29.33 17.18
CA LEU A 14 2.88 29.76 18.34
C LEU A 14 3.56 30.84 19.21
N GLY A 15 4.85 31.10 19.02
CA GLY A 15 5.66 31.95 19.93
C GLY A 15 5.72 33.44 19.59
N THR A 16 5.21 33.90 18.45
CA THR A 16 5.42 35.27 17.96
C THR A 16 4.28 36.27 18.27
N ALA A 17 3.29 35.89 19.10
CA ALA A 17 2.18 36.76 19.46
C ALA A 17 2.24 37.32 20.91
N LEU A 18 3.23 36.94 21.72
CA LEU A 18 3.25 37.26 23.16
C LEU A 18 4.48 38.04 23.67
N LEU A 19 5.37 38.53 22.80
CA LEU A 19 6.60 39.24 23.21
C LEU A 19 6.79 40.63 22.55
N GLY A 20 5.70 41.30 22.18
CA GLY A 20 5.72 42.57 21.43
C GLY A 20 5.56 43.86 22.25
N LEU A 21 5.49 43.81 23.57
CA LEU A 21 5.24 45.00 24.39
C LEU A 21 5.99 44.91 25.73
N CYS A 22 7.30 45.18 25.72
CA CYS A 22 8.04 45.62 26.90
C CYS A 22 9.46 46.09 26.51
N PHE A 23 9.70 47.39 26.74
CA PHE A 23 10.99 48.07 26.88
C PHE A 23 11.78 48.51 25.64
N SER A 24 11.37 49.67 25.13
CA SER A 24 12.28 50.78 24.84
C SER A 24 12.82 51.37 26.16
N PHE A 25 14.00 52.03 26.11
CA PHE A 25 14.77 52.70 27.19
C PHE A 25 15.82 51.82 27.90
N PHE A 26 17.07 51.86 27.41
CA PHE A 26 18.20 52.59 28.01
C PHE A 26 19.52 52.19 27.30
N VAL A 27 20.28 53.21 26.88
CA VAL A 27 21.62 53.11 26.32
C VAL A 27 22.60 53.77 27.30
N ASN A 28 23.75 53.13 27.50
CA ASN A 28 25.01 53.57 28.12
C ASN A 28 25.10 53.74 29.66
N SER A 29 25.85 52.86 30.32
CA SER A 29 27.25 53.12 30.70
C SER A 29 27.89 51.90 31.40
N GLN A 30 29.18 51.72 31.14
CA GLN A 30 30.03 50.61 31.59
C GLN A 30 30.50 50.80 33.04
N THR A 31 30.55 49.74 33.85
CA THR A 31 31.78 49.09 34.36
C THR A 31 31.50 48.16 35.55
N THR A 32 31.98 46.92 35.41
CA THR A 32 32.46 46.00 36.46
C THR A 32 31.57 45.71 37.67
N ALA A 33 30.69 44.72 37.52
CA ALA A 33 30.64 43.58 38.41
C ALA A 33 30.16 42.38 37.57
N THR A 34 30.95 41.32 37.47
CA THR A 34 30.50 40.05 36.90
C THR A 34 29.37 39.52 37.77
N ILE A 35 28.13 39.81 37.37
CA ILE A 35 26.93 39.14 37.87
C ILE A 35 27.21 37.65 37.67
N PRO A 36 27.19 36.81 38.73
CA PRO A 36 27.33 35.38 38.56
C PRO A 36 26.27 34.96 37.56
N THR A 37 26.70 34.38 36.45
CA THR A 37 25.79 33.76 35.50
C THR A 37 24.92 32.81 36.32
N PRO A 38 23.59 32.99 36.36
CA PRO A 38 22.75 32.07 37.10
C PRO A 38 23.10 30.68 36.59
N ALA A 39 23.42 29.77 37.52
CA ALA A 39 23.66 28.37 37.21
C ALA A 39 22.58 27.94 36.22
N SER A 40 22.98 27.36 35.09
CA SER A 40 22.09 27.02 33.98
C SER A 40 20.80 26.43 34.55
N VAL A 41 19.73 27.22 34.55
CA VAL A 41 18.44 26.70 34.96
C VAL A 41 18.07 25.76 33.83
N GLU A 42 18.19 24.45 34.09
CA GLU A 42 17.66 23.44 33.20
C GLU A 42 16.16 23.71 33.11
N TYR A 43 15.75 24.34 32.01
CA TYR A 43 14.34 24.47 31.71
C TYR A 43 13.83 23.06 31.42
N PRO A 44 12.80 22.59 32.15
CA PRO A 44 12.24 21.26 31.91
C PRO A 44 11.84 21.15 30.45
N GLY A 45 12.09 19.99 29.83
CA GLY A 45 11.64 19.71 28.48
C GLY A 45 10.12 19.90 28.35
N ILE A 46 9.60 20.09 27.14
CA ILE A 46 8.15 20.29 26.92
C ILE A 46 7.32 19.15 27.52
N ILE A 47 7.81 17.91 27.40
CA ILE A 47 7.17 16.71 27.97
C ILE A 47 7.19 16.77 29.51
N GLU A 48 8.34 17.07 30.11
CA GLU A 48 8.48 17.19 31.56
C GLU A 48 7.61 18.33 32.13
N SER A 49 7.45 19.40 31.36
CA SER A 49 6.55 20.52 31.70
C SER A 49 5.07 20.10 31.65
N LEU A 50 4.68 19.29 30.67
CA LEU A 50 3.32 18.73 30.57
C LEU A 50 3.03 17.71 31.68
N GLU A 51 3.99 16.84 32.01
CA GLU A 51 3.89 15.91 33.13
C GLU A 51 3.71 16.64 34.46
N LYS A 52 4.48 17.71 34.68
CA LYS A 52 4.32 18.60 35.84
C LYS A 52 2.94 19.27 35.87
N LEU A 53 2.43 19.74 34.72
CA LEU A 53 1.08 20.31 34.63
C LEU A 53 -0.01 19.28 34.99
N ILE A 54 0.12 18.04 34.50
CA ILE A 54 -0.80 16.94 34.85
C ILE A 54 -0.74 16.63 36.35
N GLN A 55 0.44 16.60 36.96
CA GLN A 55 0.59 16.40 38.42
C GLN A 55 -0.05 17.53 39.24
N ILE A 56 0.13 18.78 38.80
CA ILE A 56 -0.48 19.95 39.44
C ILE A 56 -2.00 19.86 39.33
N ASP A 57 -2.53 19.53 38.15
CA ASP A 57 -3.96 19.36 37.93
C ASP A 57 -4.55 18.26 38.81
N ASN A 58 -3.95 17.06 38.83
CA ASN A 58 -4.36 15.95 39.70
C ASN A 58 -4.49 16.39 41.17
N THR A 59 -3.48 17.13 41.66
CA THR A 59 -3.47 17.62 43.04
C THR A 59 -4.56 18.66 43.29
N LYS A 60 -4.77 19.57 42.33
CA LYS A 60 -5.79 20.63 42.42
C LYS A 60 -7.20 20.05 42.37
N TYR A 61 -7.44 19.13 41.44
CA TYR A 61 -8.69 18.42 41.27
C TYR A 61 -9.06 17.64 42.53
N SER A 62 -8.15 16.80 43.04
CA SER A 62 -8.40 15.97 44.23
C SER A 62 -8.73 16.84 45.46
N LYS A 63 -7.96 17.91 45.71
CA LYS A 63 -8.23 18.85 46.82
C LYS A 63 -9.60 19.50 46.71
N LYS A 64 -10.00 19.88 45.49
CA LYS A 64 -11.31 20.51 45.24
C LYS A 64 -12.44 19.50 45.39
N ASN A 65 -12.27 18.27 44.90
CA ASN A 65 -13.23 17.18 45.08
C ASN A 65 -13.50 16.93 46.57
N ASP A 66 -12.43 16.76 47.36
CA ASP A 66 -12.52 16.57 48.81
C ASP A 66 -13.24 17.72 49.52
N LEU A 67 -12.97 18.96 49.12
CA LEU A 67 -13.59 20.14 49.72
C LEU A 67 -15.09 20.21 49.39
N LEU A 68 -15.47 19.93 48.15
CA LEU A 68 -16.87 19.93 47.73
C LEU A 68 -17.66 18.78 48.37
N LEU A 69 -17.05 17.60 48.54
CA LEU A 69 -17.65 16.46 49.24
C LEU A 69 -17.79 16.70 50.75
N LYS A 70 -16.74 17.20 51.43
CA LYS A 70 -16.76 17.47 52.88
C LYS A 70 -17.75 18.56 53.28
N ASN A 71 -17.93 19.57 52.43
CA ASN A 71 -18.84 20.68 52.71
C ASN A 71 -20.32 20.34 52.48
N GLY A 72 -20.65 19.13 52.01
CA GLY A 72 -22.03 18.68 51.82
C GLY A 72 -22.86 19.57 50.89
N ARG A 73 -22.22 20.36 50.02
CA ARG A 73 -22.88 21.29 49.10
C ARG A 73 -23.45 20.54 47.90
N THR A 74 -24.42 19.68 48.18
CA THR A 74 -25.32 19.09 47.19
C THR A 74 -26.43 20.09 46.90
N LEU A 75 -26.67 20.39 45.63
CA LEU A 75 -27.64 21.35 45.08
C LEU A 75 -29.13 20.97 45.36
N ASN A 76 -29.50 20.83 46.63
CA ASN A 76 -30.90 20.62 47.06
C ASN A 76 -31.66 21.95 47.23
N ASP A 77 -30.98 23.09 47.35
CA ASP A 77 -31.55 24.43 47.64
C ASP A 77 -31.71 25.35 46.41
N VAL A 78 -31.79 24.81 45.20
CA VAL A 78 -31.83 25.62 43.98
C VAL A 78 -33.22 25.68 43.38
N ALA A 79 -34.05 26.54 43.98
CA ALA A 79 -35.28 27.03 43.36
C ALA A 79 -35.04 28.26 42.45
N THR A 80 -33.87 28.91 42.55
CA THR A 80 -33.52 30.10 41.78
C THR A 80 -32.00 30.19 41.58
N VAL A 81 -31.46 29.55 40.53
CA VAL A 81 -30.11 29.84 40.03
C VAL A 81 -30.26 30.32 38.60
N THR A 82 -29.86 31.58 38.37
CA THR A 82 -29.98 32.28 37.09
C THR A 82 -28.84 31.98 36.10
N ALA A 83 -27.72 31.39 36.56
CA ALA A 83 -26.64 30.92 35.70
C ALA A 83 -25.85 29.80 36.40
N LEU A 84 -25.78 28.64 35.78
CA LEU A 84 -25.01 27.48 36.24
C LEU A 84 -24.03 27.08 35.13
N GLU A 85 -22.74 27.11 35.42
CA GLU A 85 -21.66 26.85 34.46
C GLU A 85 -20.79 25.68 34.94
N VAL A 86 -20.02 25.08 34.03
CA VAL A 86 -19.06 24.03 34.42
C VAL A 86 -17.82 24.69 35.02
N ASP A 87 -17.33 24.13 36.11
CA ASP A 87 -16.22 24.72 36.85
C ASP A 87 -14.91 24.74 36.03
N PRO A 88 -14.15 25.84 36.01
CA PRO A 88 -12.92 25.93 35.20
C PRO A 88 -11.84 24.91 35.54
N ASP A 89 -11.69 24.53 36.82
CA ASP A 89 -10.70 23.52 37.21
C ASP A 89 -11.11 22.13 36.74
N TYR A 90 -12.42 21.87 36.71
CA TYR A 90 -12.97 20.65 36.17
C TYR A 90 -12.79 20.57 34.64
N LEU A 91 -12.99 21.68 33.94
CA LEU A 91 -12.75 21.76 32.50
C LEU A 91 -11.27 21.53 32.15
N ASN A 92 -10.35 22.11 32.92
CA ASN A 92 -8.91 21.87 32.74
C ASN A 92 -8.56 20.40 32.91
N SER A 93 -9.08 19.75 33.94
CA SER A 93 -8.88 18.31 34.15
C SER A 93 -9.45 17.49 32.99
N ILE A 94 -10.62 17.87 32.46
CA ILE A 94 -11.20 17.21 31.28
C ILE A 94 -10.26 17.30 30.07
N ILE A 95 -9.76 18.49 29.76
CA ILE A 95 -8.91 18.73 28.58
C ILE A 95 -7.59 17.95 28.68
N LEU A 96 -7.01 17.85 29.89
CA LEU A 96 -5.72 17.19 30.10
C LEU A 96 -5.81 15.65 30.10
N HIS A 97 -6.97 15.08 30.43
CA HIS A 97 -7.11 13.63 30.66
C HIS A 97 -8.00 12.91 29.63
N SER A 98 -8.67 13.64 28.74
CA SER A 98 -9.51 13.06 27.68
C SER A 98 -8.73 12.80 26.38
N ASP A 99 -9.27 11.92 25.55
CA ASP A 99 -8.75 11.73 24.19
C ASP A 99 -8.89 13.02 23.36
N PRO A 100 -7.85 13.47 22.64
CA PRO A 100 -7.89 14.70 21.86
C PRO A 100 -9.03 14.76 20.84
N GLY A 101 -9.39 13.64 20.23
CA GLY A 101 -10.52 13.52 19.31
C GLY A 101 -11.84 13.86 19.97
N TYR A 102 -12.08 13.33 21.17
CA TYR A 102 -13.28 13.64 21.94
C TYR A 102 -13.28 15.05 22.54
N VAL A 103 -12.12 15.60 22.89
CA VAL A 103 -12.00 17.02 23.28
C VAL A 103 -12.36 17.94 22.10
N LYS A 104 -11.88 17.63 20.89
CA LYS A 104 -12.22 18.40 19.69
C LYS A 104 -13.71 18.32 19.38
N LEU A 105 -14.31 17.13 19.43
CA LEU A 105 -15.75 16.93 19.27
C LEU A 105 -16.56 17.75 20.30
N ALA A 106 -16.13 17.73 21.56
CA ALA A 106 -16.77 18.45 22.65
C ALA A 106 -16.61 19.98 22.53
N SER A 107 -15.59 20.47 21.82
CA SER A 107 -15.31 21.90 21.66
C SER A 107 -16.23 22.62 20.66
N SER A 108 -16.96 21.87 19.82
CA SER A 108 -17.82 22.43 18.76
C SER A 108 -18.94 23.33 19.31
N ASN A 109 -19.65 22.89 20.35
CA ASN A 109 -20.67 23.69 21.03
C ASN A 109 -21.03 23.12 22.42
N LYS A 110 -21.79 23.90 23.20
CA LYS A 110 -22.20 23.55 24.57
C LYS A 110 -22.96 22.21 24.66
N CYS A 111 -23.83 21.90 23.70
CA CYS A 111 -24.59 20.65 23.70
C CYS A 111 -23.76 19.45 23.27
N GLN A 112 -22.80 19.62 22.35
CA GLN A 112 -21.78 18.61 22.04
C GLN A 112 -20.96 18.28 23.29
N PHE A 113 -20.50 19.30 24.02
CA PHE A 113 -19.78 19.13 25.28
C PHE A 113 -20.60 18.30 26.29
N TYR A 114 -21.87 18.66 26.52
CA TYR A 114 -22.74 17.92 27.43
C TYR A 114 -23.03 16.50 26.96
N ASN A 115 -23.27 16.29 25.66
CA ASN A 115 -23.47 14.97 25.11
C ASN A 115 -22.20 14.11 25.24
N ALA A 116 -21.01 14.67 25.11
CA ALA A 116 -19.75 13.95 25.33
C ALA A 116 -19.56 13.53 26.80
N ILE A 117 -19.94 14.40 27.76
CA ILE A 117 -19.99 14.04 29.19
C ILE A 117 -20.99 12.89 29.42
N ILE A 118 -22.23 13.02 28.93
CA ILE A 118 -23.29 12.03 29.12
C ILE A 118 -22.89 10.66 28.57
N ASN A 119 -22.15 10.66 27.47
CA ASN A 119 -21.73 9.46 26.77
C ASN A 119 -20.40 8.86 27.27
N ASP A 120 -19.82 9.40 28.35
CA ASP A 120 -18.57 8.91 28.96
C ASP A 120 -17.36 8.95 28.00
N LEU A 121 -17.37 9.89 27.05
CA LEU A 121 -16.25 10.09 26.11
C LEU A 121 -15.14 10.96 26.72
N LEU A 122 -15.51 11.83 27.66
CA LEU A 122 -14.58 12.69 28.37
C LEU A 122 -14.18 12.07 29.71
N ARG A 123 -12.96 12.37 30.15
CA ARG A 123 -12.32 11.85 31.36
C ARG A 123 -11.63 12.95 32.13
N ASN A 124 -11.56 12.81 33.44
CA ASN A 124 -10.79 13.66 34.35
C ASN A 124 -9.63 12.86 34.96
N SER A 125 -8.91 13.46 35.91
CA SER A 125 -7.84 12.81 36.67
C SER A 125 -8.24 11.51 37.39
N GLU A 126 -9.52 11.32 37.72
CA GLU A 126 -10.06 10.10 38.34
C GLU A 126 -10.59 9.08 37.30
N GLY A 127 -10.50 9.39 36.01
CA GLY A 127 -11.02 8.57 34.92
C GLY A 127 -12.42 8.99 34.48
N ARG A 128 -13.42 8.11 34.62
CA ARG A 128 -14.79 8.38 34.14
C ARG A 128 -15.49 9.43 35.01
N LEU A 129 -16.27 10.29 34.36
CA LEU A 129 -16.95 11.41 35.02
C LEU A 129 -18.19 10.93 35.80
N ALA A 130 -18.01 10.55 37.07
CA ALA A 130 -19.14 10.23 37.96
C ALA A 130 -19.89 11.48 38.45
N ASN A 131 -19.13 12.55 38.72
CA ASN A 131 -19.61 13.81 39.25
C ASN A 131 -19.14 14.97 38.36
N VAL A 132 -19.94 16.04 38.28
CA VAL A 132 -19.64 17.26 37.53
C VAL A 132 -19.52 18.42 38.51
N PHE A 133 -18.42 19.15 38.46
CA PHE A 133 -18.28 20.38 39.23
C PHE A 133 -18.93 21.53 38.47
N VAL A 134 -19.78 22.27 39.16
CA VAL A 134 -20.52 23.40 38.59
C VAL A 134 -20.31 24.64 39.43
N THR A 135 -20.22 25.77 38.77
CA THR A 135 -20.22 27.09 39.39
C THR A 135 -21.61 27.69 39.32
N TYR A 136 -22.04 28.34 40.38
CA TYR A 136 -23.34 29.03 40.46
C TYR A 136 -23.19 30.35 41.19
N VAL A 137 -24.11 31.28 40.94
CA VAL A 137 -24.21 32.53 41.69
C VAL A 137 -25.13 32.31 42.89
N ASN A 138 -24.60 32.51 44.10
CA ASN A 138 -25.36 32.35 45.33
C ASN A 138 -26.29 33.56 45.58
N LYS A 139 -27.14 33.50 46.63
CA LYS A 139 -28.07 34.61 46.98
C LYS A 139 -27.34 35.94 47.28
N ASN A 140 -26.06 35.89 47.60
CA ASN A 140 -25.21 37.05 47.90
C ASN A 140 -24.49 37.61 46.66
N GLN A 141 -24.82 37.13 45.46
CA GLN A 141 -24.14 37.46 44.19
C GLN A 141 -22.67 37.00 44.09
N GLU A 142 -22.24 36.09 44.96
CA GLU A 142 -20.89 35.51 44.90
C GLU A 142 -20.90 34.24 44.05
N ARG A 143 -19.82 34.00 43.29
CA ARG A 143 -19.62 32.72 42.58
C ARG A 143 -19.16 31.66 43.56
N ASP A 144 -19.89 30.57 43.62
CA ASP A 144 -19.58 29.41 44.43
C ASP A 144 -19.56 28.13 43.57
N SER A 145 -18.92 27.07 44.05
CA SER A 145 -18.83 25.78 43.36
C SER A 145 -19.59 24.69 44.12
N ALA A 146 -20.22 23.80 43.38
CA ALA A 146 -20.92 22.63 43.91
C ALA A 146 -20.61 21.40 43.06
N ILE A 147 -20.89 20.23 43.65
CA ILE A 147 -20.77 18.94 43.00
C ILE A 147 -22.15 18.41 42.66
N LEU A 148 -22.34 18.00 41.40
CA LEU A 148 -23.56 17.35 40.93
C LEU A 148 -23.25 15.91 40.53
N LEU A 149 -24.13 14.99 40.94
CA LEU A 149 -24.16 13.68 40.32
C LEU A 149 -24.48 13.85 38.83
N LYS A 150 -23.86 13.03 37.98
CA LYS A 150 -24.11 13.06 36.53
C LYS A 150 -25.60 13.03 36.17
N LYS A 151 -26.40 12.25 36.90
CA LYS A 151 -27.88 12.18 36.73
C LYS A 151 -28.57 13.51 37.03
N ASP A 152 -28.16 14.19 38.10
CA ASP A 152 -28.74 15.49 38.46
C ASP A 152 -28.30 16.58 37.50
N PHE A 153 -27.05 16.52 37.03
CA PHE A 153 -26.54 17.40 35.97
C PHE A 153 -27.37 17.27 34.68
N ILE A 154 -27.68 16.04 34.26
CA ILE A 154 -28.54 15.80 33.07
C ILE A 154 -29.91 16.43 33.25
N ASN A 155 -30.55 16.21 34.41
CA ASN A 155 -31.93 16.64 34.64
C ASN A 155 -32.05 18.16 34.89
N LYS A 156 -31.11 18.73 35.65
CA LYS A 156 -31.19 20.14 36.10
C LYS A 156 -30.48 21.11 35.18
N VAL A 157 -29.55 20.65 34.33
CA VAL A 157 -28.73 21.53 33.46
C VAL A 157 -28.93 21.14 32.00
N VAL A 158 -28.55 19.93 31.62
CA VAL A 158 -28.49 19.55 30.20
C VAL A 158 -29.87 19.55 29.55
N SER A 159 -30.90 19.06 30.25
CA SER A 159 -32.26 19.00 29.71
C SER A 159 -32.89 20.37 29.49
N LEU A 160 -32.43 21.41 30.21
CA LEU A 160 -32.90 22.78 30.05
C LEU A 160 -32.17 23.50 28.91
N GLU A 161 -30.85 23.31 28.82
CA GLU A 161 -30.01 24.05 27.87
C GLU A 161 -29.87 23.35 26.51
N CYS A 162 -30.12 22.05 26.46
CA CYS A 162 -30.02 21.20 25.27
C CYS A 162 -31.28 20.32 25.14
N PRO A 163 -32.41 20.89 24.67
CA PRO A 163 -33.72 20.23 24.68
C PRO A 163 -33.81 18.98 23.79
N GLU A 164 -32.88 18.79 22.84
CA GLU A 164 -32.82 17.59 22.00
C GLU A 164 -32.17 16.39 22.70
N THR A 165 -31.36 16.62 23.74
CA THR A 165 -30.60 15.57 24.43
C THR A 165 -31.49 14.43 24.98
N PRO A 166 -32.64 14.68 25.64
CA PRO A 166 -33.52 13.59 26.08
C PRO A 166 -34.01 12.68 24.94
N LYS A 167 -34.32 13.27 23.78
CA LYS A 167 -34.73 12.52 22.58
C LYS A 167 -33.58 11.68 22.03
N LEU A 168 -32.36 12.22 21.99
CA LEU A 168 -31.17 11.48 21.58
C LEU A 168 -30.88 10.31 22.52
N ILE A 169 -30.98 10.52 23.84
CA ILE A 169 -30.84 9.45 24.84
C ILE A 169 -31.83 8.32 24.55
N GLU A 170 -33.08 8.63 24.22
CA GLU A 170 -34.10 7.64 23.87
C GLU A 170 -33.79 6.90 22.55
N GLN A 171 -33.35 7.62 21.51
CA GLN A 171 -33.00 7.05 20.19
C GLN A 171 -31.85 6.04 20.27
N PHE A 172 -30.87 6.28 21.13
CA PHE A 172 -29.71 5.40 21.29
C PHE A 172 -29.89 4.32 22.36
N GLN A 173 -31.10 4.12 22.87
CA GLN A 173 -31.42 2.92 23.66
C GLN A 173 -31.40 1.67 22.79
N VAL A 174 -30.96 0.54 23.34
CA VAL A 174 -30.81 -0.74 22.62
C VAL A 174 -32.08 -1.16 21.85
N LYS A 175 -33.27 -0.86 22.38
CA LYS A 175 -34.56 -1.16 21.74
C LYS A 175 -34.83 -0.33 20.46
N ASN A 176 -34.30 0.89 20.38
CA ASN A 176 -34.55 1.84 19.30
C ASN A 176 -33.38 1.90 18.30
N LEU A 177 -32.25 1.29 18.64
CA LEU A 177 -31.00 1.41 17.89
C LEU A 177 -31.12 0.98 16.42
N ASP A 178 -31.90 -0.04 16.10
CA ASP A 178 -32.07 -0.49 14.70
C ASP A 178 -32.69 0.59 13.82
N GLN A 179 -33.62 1.37 14.38
CA GLN A 179 -34.26 2.46 13.66
C GLN A 179 -33.31 3.65 13.53
N THR A 180 -32.58 3.97 14.60
CA THR A 180 -31.57 5.03 14.62
C THR A 180 -30.43 4.77 13.62
N LEU A 181 -29.94 3.53 13.53
CA LEU A 181 -28.90 3.13 12.57
C LEU A 181 -29.35 3.23 11.11
N LYS A 182 -30.67 3.15 10.84
CA LYS A 182 -31.24 3.30 9.49
C LYS A 182 -31.41 4.76 9.08
N THR A 183 -31.51 5.68 10.04
CA THR A 183 -31.69 7.12 9.75
C THR A 183 -30.41 7.84 9.37
N VAL A 184 -29.26 7.19 9.54
CA VAL A 184 -27.94 7.78 9.30
C VAL A 184 -27.25 7.07 8.13
N SER A 185 -26.76 7.86 7.18
CA SER A 185 -25.99 7.36 6.05
C SER A 185 -24.52 7.19 6.46
N PHE A 186 -23.99 5.98 6.30
CA PHE A 186 -22.57 5.65 6.49
C PHE A 186 -21.87 5.53 5.14
N GLU A 187 -22.17 6.43 4.20
CA GLU A 187 -21.56 6.40 2.88
C GLU A 187 -20.13 6.96 2.94
N PRO A 188 -19.14 6.23 2.40
CA PRO A 188 -17.77 6.73 2.33
C PRO A 188 -17.68 7.88 1.33
N PRO A 189 -16.93 8.96 1.64
CA PRO A 189 -16.74 10.06 0.72
C PRO A 189 -15.97 9.60 -0.53
N THR A 190 -16.32 10.15 -1.70
CA THR A 190 -15.74 9.76 -3.00
C THR A 190 -14.65 10.70 -3.49
N GLY A 191 -14.46 11.85 -2.85
CA GLY A 191 -13.46 12.86 -3.21
C GLY A 191 -13.06 13.73 -2.02
N LYS A 192 -11.97 14.50 -2.18
CA LYS A 192 -11.38 15.31 -1.11
C LYS A 192 -12.36 16.33 -0.52
N ASP A 193 -13.03 17.09 -1.38
CA ASP A 193 -13.98 18.12 -0.92
C ASP A 193 -15.21 17.50 -0.27
N GLN A 194 -15.69 16.35 -0.77
CA GLN A 194 -16.78 15.61 -0.14
C GLN A 194 -16.35 15.09 1.24
N CYS A 195 -15.12 14.57 1.36
CA CYS A 195 -14.62 14.08 2.65
C CYS A 195 -14.48 15.18 3.68
N HIS A 196 -13.91 16.32 3.30
CA HIS A 196 -13.82 17.50 4.16
C HIS A 196 -15.20 17.89 4.70
N ASN A 197 -16.20 17.98 3.82
CA ASN A 197 -17.57 18.33 4.22
C ASN A 197 -18.19 17.26 5.13
N THR A 198 -18.06 15.98 4.80
CA THR A 198 -18.55 14.87 5.63
C THR A 198 -17.88 14.87 7.01
N TYR A 199 -16.59 15.14 7.09
CA TYR A 199 -15.85 15.25 8.35
C TYR A 199 -16.39 16.39 9.23
N LEU A 200 -16.60 17.57 8.64
CA LEU A 200 -17.19 18.72 9.34
C LEU A 200 -18.65 18.47 9.76
N GLU A 201 -19.44 17.77 8.94
CA GLU A 201 -20.80 17.37 9.29
C GLU A 201 -20.79 16.48 10.53
N TRP A 202 -19.89 15.49 10.60
CA TRP A 202 -19.76 14.64 11.78
C TRP A 202 -19.31 15.40 13.04
N LEU A 203 -18.37 16.33 12.93
CA LEU A 203 -17.94 17.15 14.07
C LEU A 203 -19.06 18.05 14.63
N ASN A 204 -20.00 18.45 13.78
CA ASN A 204 -21.12 19.32 14.15
C ASN A 204 -22.40 18.55 14.49
N ASN A 205 -22.49 17.27 14.14
CA ASN A 205 -23.66 16.44 14.37
C ASN A 205 -23.82 16.06 15.86
N THR A 206 -24.97 16.41 16.44
CA THR A 206 -25.31 16.17 17.86
C THR A 206 -25.43 14.69 18.23
N GLN A 207 -25.56 13.80 17.23
CA GLN A 207 -25.60 12.35 17.40
C GLN A 207 -24.20 11.72 17.52
N THR A 208 -23.15 12.39 17.05
CA THR A 208 -21.78 11.83 17.00
C THR A 208 -21.27 11.31 18.35
N PRO A 209 -21.47 12.01 19.49
CA PRO A 209 -21.08 11.48 20.80
C PRO A 209 -21.76 10.15 21.15
N TYR A 210 -22.99 9.95 20.69
CA TYR A 210 -23.72 8.70 20.94
C TYR A 210 -23.20 7.57 20.08
N PHE A 211 -22.85 7.84 18.81
CA PHE A 211 -22.20 6.86 17.96
C PHE A 211 -20.83 6.46 18.47
N CYS A 212 -20.00 7.41 18.91
CA CYS A 212 -18.68 7.08 19.46
C CYS A 212 -18.77 6.33 20.79
N LYS A 213 -19.84 6.50 21.58
CA LYS A 213 -20.09 5.62 22.72
C LYS A 213 -20.29 4.16 22.33
N LEU A 214 -20.99 3.90 21.21
CA LEU A 214 -21.15 2.55 20.69
C LEU A 214 -19.80 1.96 20.29
N HIS A 215 -18.96 2.75 19.63
CA HIS A 215 -17.58 2.37 19.30
C HIS A 215 -16.78 2.04 20.58
N GLU A 216 -16.77 2.92 21.58
CA GLU A 216 -16.07 2.69 22.85
C GLU A 216 -16.54 1.42 23.57
N PHE A 217 -17.85 1.13 23.56
CA PHE A 217 -18.36 -0.14 24.11
C PHE A 217 -17.79 -1.37 23.40
N MET A 218 -17.66 -1.33 22.08
CA MET A 218 -17.06 -2.42 21.31
C MET A 218 -15.55 -2.52 21.54
N LYS A 219 -14.84 -1.39 21.56
CA LYS A 219 -13.39 -1.31 21.78
C LYS A 219 -13.00 -1.84 23.16
N GLU A 220 -13.68 -1.38 24.21
CA GLU A 220 -13.43 -1.86 25.58
C GLU A 220 -13.76 -3.34 25.77
N ALA A 221 -14.86 -3.82 25.18
CA ALA A 221 -15.22 -5.24 25.23
C ALA A 221 -14.18 -6.13 24.54
N ARG A 222 -13.66 -5.71 23.38
CA ARG A 222 -12.61 -6.39 22.61
C ARG A 222 -11.29 -6.42 23.39
N ASN A 223 -10.91 -5.29 23.98
CA ASN A 223 -9.65 -5.12 24.69
C ASN A 223 -9.68 -5.63 26.14
N LYS A 224 -10.86 -6.03 26.63
CA LYS A 224 -11.10 -6.41 28.04
C LYS A 224 -10.63 -5.33 29.01
N SER A 225 -10.77 -4.07 28.62
CA SER A 225 -10.30 -2.90 29.37
C SER A 225 -11.47 -2.16 30.01
N GLY A 226 -11.34 -1.73 31.26
CA GLY A 226 -12.35 -0.95 31.99
C GLY A 226 -12.58 -1.45 33.41
N ASP A 227 -13.57 -0.87 34.10
CA ASP A 227 -14.00 -1.35 35.43
C ASP A 227 -14.56 -2.78 35.30
N PRO A 228 -14.03 -3.78 36.04
CA PRO A 228 -14.53 -5.15 36.03
C PRO A 228 -16.04 -5.29 36.28
N LYS A 229 -16.64 -4.39 37.08
CA LYS A 229 -18.09 -4.42 37.37
C LYS A 229 -18.93 -4.06 36.16
N ASP A 230 -18.44 -3.17 35.31
CA ASP A 230 -19.12 -2.70 34.10
C ASP A 230 -18.80 -3.56 32.87
N LEU A 231 -17.66 -4.26 32.88
CA LEU A 231 -17.15 -4.99 31.71
C LEU A 231 -18.12 -6.07 31.22
N VAL A 232 -18.76 -6.80 32.14
CA VAL A 232 -19.76 -7.84 31.79
C VAL A 232 -20.95 -7.24 31.05
N GLN A 233 -21.44 -6.09 31.52
CA GLN A 233 -22.54 -5.38 30.87
C GLN A 233 -22.12 -4.85 29.49
N ARG A 234 -20.91 -4.33 29.36
CA ARG A 234 -20.37 -3.82 28.08
C ARG A 234 -20.14 -4.93 27.07
N GLN A 235 -19.66 -6.10 27.50
CA GLN A 235 -19.56 -7.28 26.63
C GLN A 235 -20.93 -7.74 26.13
N ALA A 236 -21.95 -7.74 27.00
CA ALA A 236 -23.32 -8.06 26.59
C ALA A 236 -23.88 -7.04 25.58
N ILE A 237 -23.66 -5.75 25.80
CA ILE A 237 -24.07 -4.69 24.86
C ILE A 237 -23.29 -4.80 23.55
N SER A 238 -21.98 -4.99 23.59
CA SER A 238 -21.13 -5.17 22.40
C SER A 238 -21.60 -6.35 21.56
N ALA A 239 -21.92 -7.50 22.15
CA ALA A 239 -22.48 -8.64 21.42
C ALA A 239 -23.83 -8.35 20.75
N ILE A 240 -24.63 -7.43 21.30
CA ILE A 240 -25.88 -6.95 20.67
C ILE A 240 -25.54 -6.00 19.52
N LEU A 241 -24.60 -5.07 19.70
CA LEU A 241 -24.15 -4.13 18.67
C LEU A 241 -23.56 -4.84 17.45
N GLU A 242 -22.75 -5.88 17.67
CA GLU A 242 -22.17 -6.69 16.59
C GLU A 242 -23.22 -7.42 15.73
N LYS A 243 -24.40 -7.70 16.29
CA LYS A 243 -25.53 -8.29 15.55
C LYS A 243 -26.37 -7.24 14.82
N LYS A 244 -26.45 -6.02 15.35
CA LYS A 244 -27.27 -4.92 14.81
C LYS A 244 -26.55 -4.07 13.77
N MET A 245 -25.23 -3.98 13.86
CA MET A 245 -24.41 -3.19 12.95
C MET A 245 -23.70 -4.09 11.93
N SER A 246 -23.74 -3.68 10.66
CA SER A 246 -22.91 -4.29 9.63
C SER A 246 -21.42 -4.05 9.92
N LEU A 247 -20.55 -4.90 9.35
CA LEU A 247 -19.09 -4.67 9.44
C LEU A 247 -18.71 -3.29 8.90
N HIS A 248 -19.28 -2.89 7.75
CA HIS A 248 -19.06 -1.56 7.15
C HIS A 248 -19.35 -0.41 8.11
N GLN A 249 -20.48 -0.46 8.82
CA GLN A 249 -20.84 0.58 9.79
C GLN A 249 -19.89 0.60 10.99
N ARG A 250 -19.38 -0.55 11.41
CA ARG A 250 -18.41 -0.64 12.53
C ARG A 250 -17.07 -0.04 12.13
N ASP A 251 -16.57 -0.41 10.96
CA ASP A 251 -15.30 0.09 10.43
C ASP A 251 -15.38 1.61 10.19
N TYR A 252 -16.51 2.10 9.65
CA TYR A 252 -16.73 3.53 9.48
C TYR A 252 -16.71 4.27 10.81
N LEU A 253 -17.39 3.75 11.84
CA LEU A 253 -17.41 4.37 13.16
C LEU A 253 -16.04 4.33 13.86
N GLU A 254 -15.29 3.26 13.67
CA GLU A 254 -13.92 3.14 14.18
C GLU A 254 -13.02 4.22 13.55
N ASN A 255 -12.97 4.31 12.22
CA ASN A 255 -12.23 5.38 11.54
C ASN A 255 -12.73 6.78 11.96
N LEU A 256 -14.04 6.99 12.03
CA LEU A 256 -14.60 8.27 12.46
C LEU A 256 -14.15 8.66 13.88
N CYS A 257 -14.35 7.78 14.86
CA CYS A 257 -14.15 8.11 16.27
C CYS A 257 -12.67 8.15 16.68
N GLU A 258 -11.81 7.34 16.05
CA GLU A 258 -10.36 7.37 16.31
C GLU A 258 -9.65 8.54 15.64
N ASN A 259 -10.22 9.10 14.56
CA ASN A 259 -9.61 10.21 13.80
C ASN A 259 -10.39 11.53 13.92
N LEU A 260 -11.18 11.71 14.98
CA LEU A 260 -11.95 12.95 15.20
C LEU A 260 -11.08 14.20 15.25
N ASP A 261 -9.81 14.10 15.65
CA ASP A 261 -8.87 15.23 15.70
C ASP A 261 -8.07 15.46 14.41
N HIS A 262 -7.99 14.46 13.52
CA HIS A 262 -7.18 14.47 12.30
C HIS A 262 -8.01 14.19 11.04
N GLU A 263 -8.43 15.26 10.34
CA GLU A 263 -9.17 15.16 9.08
C GLU A 263 -8.43 14.33 8.02
N ASP A 264 -7.11 14.54 7.89
CA ASP A 264 -6.31 13.86 6.88
C ASP A 264 -6.35 12.33 7.08
N LEU A 265 -6.27 11.85 8.33
CA LEU A 265 -6.33 10.41 8.66
C LEU A 265 -7.74 9.85 8.43
N PHE A 266 -8.78 10.57 8.85
CA PHE A 266 -10.17 10.21 8.55
C PHE A 266 -10.40 10.04 7.05
N CYS A 267 -9.86 10.96 6.25
CA CYS A 267 -10.02 10.96 4.80
C CYS A 267 -9.12 9.97 4.06
N GLU A 268 -7.92 9.66 4.57
CA GLU A 268 -6.98 8.74 3.93
C GLU A 268 -7.58 7.34 3.77
N ASP A 269 -8.28 6.86 4.79
CA ASP A 269 -8.96 5.57 4.83
C ASP A 269 -10.04 5.41 3.75
N PHE A 270 -10.63 6.52 3.29
CA PHE A 270 -11.69 6.51 2.28
C PHE A 270 -11.21 6.92 0.89
N LEU A 271 -10.30 7.89 0.81
CA LEU A 271 -9.95 8.58 -0.44
C LEU A 271 -8.71 8.06 -1.13
N THR A 272 -7.91 7.23 -0.48
CA THR A 272 -6.97 6.39 -1.21
C THR A 272 -7.82 5.39 -2.00
N VAL A 273 -8.16 5.72 -3.26
CA VAL A 273 -8.88 4.81 -4.14
C VAL A 273 -8.02 3.56 -4.28
N SER A 274 -8.33 2.54 -3.46
CA SER A 274 -7.61 1.27 -3.45
C SER A 274 -7.53 0.78 -4.88
N PHE A 275 -6.34 0.37 -5.31
CA PHE A 275 -6.16 -0.17 -6.65
C PHE A 275 -7.19 -1.27 -6.95
N TRP A 276 -7.54 -2.07 -5.93
CA TRP A 276 -8.56 -3.10 -6.03
C TRP A 276 -9.95 -2.56 -6.36
N SER A 277 -10.33 -1.39 -5.84
CA SER A 277 -11.59 -0.72 -6.20
C SER A 277 -11.62 -0.33 -7.68
N LYS A 278 -10.48 0.11 -8.24
CA LYS A 278 -10.36 0.42 -9.68
C LYS A 278 -10.56 -0.84 -10.53
N VAL A 279 -10.02 -1.98 -10.09
CA VAL A 279 -10.22 -3.29 -10.75
C VAL A 279 -11.69 -3.74 -10.65
N ALA A 280 -12.32 -3.62 -9.48
CA ALA A 280 -13.71 -4.02 -9.26
C ALA A 280 -14.71 -3.21 -10.12
N ASN A 281 -14.41 -1.93 -10.34
CA ASN A 281 -15.23 -1.01 -11.11
C ASN A 281 -14.91 -1.03 -12.61
N GLY A 282 -13.91 -1.82 -13.04
CA GLY A 282 -13.50 -1.94 -14.44
C GLY A 282 -12.67 -0.77 -14.98
N SER A 283 -12.22 0.14 -14.10
CA SER A 283 -11.27 1.21 -14.46
C SER A 283 -9.85 0.67 -14.69
N GLU A 284 -9.53 -0.48 -14.10
CA GLU A 284 -8.28 -1.21 -14.30
C GLU A 284 -8.55 -2.65 -14.74
N SER A 285 -7.56 -3.27 -15.40
CA SER A 285 -7.70 -4.62 -15.95
C SER A 285 -7.89 -5.68 -14.85
N LYS A 286 -8.77 -6.64 -15.09
CA LYS A 286 -9.01 -7.78 -14.17
C LYS A 286 -7.77 -8.67 -13.98
N ILE A 287 -6.80 -8.61 -14.89
CA ILE A 287 -5.59 -9.43 -14.85
C ILE A 287 -4.77 -9.25 -13.56
N TYR A 288 -4.82 -8.06 -12.94
CA TYR A 288 -4.11 -7.78 -11.68
C TYR A 288 -4.64 -8.59 -10.49
N ALA A 289 -5.93 -8.91 -10.48
CA ALA A 289 -6.57 -9.65 -9.39
C ALA A 289 -6.91 -11.09 -9.77
N GLU A 290 -6.87 -11.44 -11.06
CA GLU A 290 -7.38 -12.71 -11.59
C GLU A 290 -6.79 -13.94 -10.89
N ASP A 291 -5.46 -14.03 -10.82
CA ASP A 291 -4.80 -15.21 -10.24
C ASP A 291 -5.01 -15.29 -8.73
N ILE A 292 -5.03 -14.15 -8.04
CA ILE A 292 -5.37 -14.05 -6.61
C ILE A 292 -6.80 -14.56 -6.41
N CYS A 293 -7.74 -14.07 -7.21
CA CYS A 293 -9.15 -14.38 -7.09
C CYS A 293 -9.52 -15.81 -7.49
N ARG A 294 -8.86 -16.39 -8.50
CA ARG A 294 -9.06 -17.80 -8.85
C ARG A 294 -8.71 -18.70 -7.66
N LYS A 295 -7.64 -18.37 -6.93
CA LYS A 295 -7.26 -19.08 -5.72
C LYS A 295 -8.25 -18.83 -4.57
N VAL A 296 -8.55 -17.57 -4.25
CA VAL A 296 -9.45 -17.19 -3.15
C VAL A 296 -10.85 -17.77 -3.34
N MET A 297 -11.34 -17.84 -4.57
CA MET A 297 -12.66 -18.37 -4.90
C MET A 297 -12.66 -19.88 -5.19
N GLY A 298 -11.49 -20.52 -5.31
CA GLY A 298 -11.38 -21.93 -5.67
C GLY A 298 -11.95 -22.27 -7.06
N SER A 299 -11.94 -21.30 -7.99
CA SER A 299 -12.57 -21.45 -9.32
C SER A 299 -11.57 -21.15 -10.43
N ALA A 300 -11.55 -21.98 -11.48
CA ALA A 300 -10.68 -21.77 -12.65
C ALA A 300 -11.12 -20.58 -13.49
N THR A 301 -12.43 -20.31 -13.57
CA THR A 301 -13.02 -19.17 -14.26
C THR A 301 -13.74 -18.26 -13.26
N LEU A 302 -13.68 -16.95 -13.49
CA LEU A 302 -14.30 -15.94 -12.62
C LEU A 302 -15.30 -15.12 -13.43
N ASN A 303 -16.53 -15.03 -12.94
CA ASN A 303 -17.49 -14.03 -13.42
C ASN A 303 -17.34 -12.71 -12.64
N ASP A 304 -18.04 -11.66 -13.09
CA ASP A 304 -17.91 -10.31 -12.54
C ASP A 304 -18.37 -10.20 -11.08
N ALA A 305 -19.38 -10.98 -10.69
CA ALA A 305 -19.84 -11.03 -9.31
C ALA A 305 -18.80 -11.69 -8.40
N GLN A 306 -18.22 -12.82 -8.83
CA GLN A 306 -17.14 -13.50 -8.12
C GLN A 306 -15.89 -12.63 -8.01
N MET A 307 -15.57 -11.86 -9.06
CA MET A 307 -14.46 -10.90 -9.03
C MET A 307 -14.69 -9.82 -7.97
N LYS A 308 -15.88 -9.20 -7.94
CA LYS A 308 -16.23 -8.19 -6.92
C LYS A 308 -16.22 -8.77 -5.51
N GLN A 309 -16.74 -9.98 -5.33
CA GLN A 309 -16.74 -10.68 -4.04
C GLN A 309 -15.31 -10.99 -3.57
N CYS A 310 -14.45 -11.50 -4.46
CA CYS A 310 -13.05 -11.71 -4.18
C CYS A 310 -12.36 -10.39 -3.78
N ILE A 311 -12.56 -9.32 -4.55
CA ILE A 311 -11.96 -8.02 -4.25
C ILE A 311 -12.38 -7.51 -2.87
N SER A 312 -13.64 -7.72 -2.48
CA SER A 312 -14.10 -7.41 -1.13
C SER A 312 -13.37 -8.22 -0.05
N LYS A 313 -13.00 -9.49 -0.33
CA LYS A 313 -12.22 -10.33 0.60
C LYS A 313 -10.77 -9.90 0.70
N ILE A 314 -10.07 -9.68 -0.42
CA ILE A 314 -8.64 -9.31 -0.40
C ILE A 314 -8.39 -7.92 0.21
N ARG A 315 -9.41 -7.04 0.22
CA ARG A 315 -9.37 -5.76 0.94
C ARG A 315 -9.47 -5.90 2.46
N LYS A 316 -9.97 -7.04 2.95
CA LYS A 316 -10.11 -7.33 4.39
C LYS A 316 -8.97 -8.20 4.90
N GLU A 317 -8.51 -9.14 4.07
CA GLU A 317 -7.50 -10.13 4.41
C GLU A 317 -6.25 -9.95 3.56
N ASN A 318 -5.24 -9.33 4.17
CA ASN A 318 -4.02 -8.90 3.49
C ASN A 318 -3.15 -10.04 2.93
N ASP A 319 -3.26 -11.25 3.50
CA ASP A 319 -2.38 -12.36 3.16
C ASP A 319 -2.80 -13.13 1.91
N HIS A 320 -4.01 -12.87 1.39
CA HIS A 320 -4.49 -13.53 0.17
C HIS A 320 -3.61 -13.24 -1.06
N CYS A 321 -2.90 -12.10 -1.07
CA CYS A 321 -2.02 -11.71 -2.18
C CYS A 321 -0.63 -12.34 -2.11
N LEU A 322 -0.19 -12.87 -0.96
CA LEU A 322 1.17 -13.41 -0.77
C LEU A 322 1.47 -14.58 -1.72
N TYR A 323 0.46 -15.41 -1.98
CA TYR A 323 0.58 -16.60 -2.78
C TYR A 323 -0.59 -16.62 -3.77
N PRO A 324 -0.49 -15.93 -4.92
CA PRO A 324 -1.56 -15.97 -5.91
C PRO A 324 -1.83 -17.41 -6.39
N GLY A 325 -2.86 -17.62 -7.20
CA GLY A 325 -3.07 -18.88 -7.92
C GLY A 325 -2.25 -18.96 -9.21
N GLY A 326 -2.17 -20.14 -9.82
CA GLY A 326 -1.56 -20.32 -11.14
C GLY A 326 -0.10 -20.77 -11.12
N ARG A 327 0.32 -21.41 -12.21
CA ARG A 327 1.58 -22.17 -12.33
C ARG A 327 2.77 -21.35 -12.84
N ASN A 328 2.57 -20.07 -13.17
CA ASN A 328 3.56 -19.25 -13.86
C ASN A 328 4.05 -18.05 -13.03
N GLN A 329 4.10 -18.23 -11.70
CA GLN A 329 4.45 -17.16 -10.78
C GLN A 329 5.95 -16.91 -10.75
N GLY A 330 6.35 -15.65 -10.66
CA GLY A 330 7.70 -15.25 -10.31
C GLY A 330 8.01 -15.49 -8.82
N LEU A 331 8.74 -14.56 -8.21
CA LEU A 331 9.14 -14.66 -6.80
C LEU A 331 7.94 -14.71 -5.85
N ILE A 332 7.94 -15.71 -4.96
CA ILE A 332 6.96 -15.89 -3.87
C ILE A 332 7.63 -15.99 -2.50
N PRO A 333 7.08 -15.37 -1.43
CA PRO A 333 5.79 -14.68 -1.41
C PRO A 333 5.81 -13.32 -2.13
N ALA A 334 4.70 -13.00 -2.80
CA ALA A 334 4.40 -11.66 -3.29
C ALA A 334 4.09 -10.70 -2.11
N PRO A 335 4.00 -9.38 -2.33
CA PRO A 335 3.59 -8.45 -1.27
C PRO A 335 2.15 -8.70 -0.77
N GLN A 336 1.87 -8.26 0.45
CA GLN A 336 0.50 -8.23 1.01
C GLN A 336 -0.42 -7.34 0.17
N CYS A 337 -1.74 -7.58 0.26
CA CYS A 337 -2.72 -6.92 -0.61
C CYS A 337 -2.70 -5.39 -0.54
N ASP A 338 -2.52 -4.81 0.64
CA ASP A 338 -2.42 -3.36 0.79
C ASP A 338 -1.11 -2.81 0.21
N THR A 339 0.03 -3.44 0.52
CA THR A 339 1.33 -3.04 -0.05
C THR A 339 1.31 -3.15 -1.58
N LEU A 340 0.69 -4.20 -2.11
CA LEU A 340 0.54 -4.43 -3.54
C LEU A 340 -0.38 -3.38 -4.17
N ALA A 341 -1.52 -3.08 -3.55
CA ALA A 341 -2.42 -2.03 -4.02
C ALA A 341 -1.74 -0.65 -4.05
N THR A 342 -1.00 -0.32 -2.99
CA THR A 342 -0.22 0.92 -2.93
C THR A 342 0.83 0.94 -4.03
N ALA A 343 1.64 -0.11 -4.18
CA ALA A 343 2.64 -0.18 -5.24
C ALA A 343 2.04 -0.02 -6.64
N LEU A 344 0.91 -0.68 -6.92
CA LEU A 344 0.20 -0.58 -8.20
C LEU A 344 -0.43 0.79 -8.44
N ASN A 345 -0.91 1.47 -7.40
CA ASN A 345 -1.45 2.82 -7.50
C ASN A 345 -0.40 3.87 -7.92
N TYR A 346 0.87 3.64 -7.58
CA TYR A 346 2.00 4.52 -7.93
C TYR A 346 2.82 4.03 -9.13
N SER A 347 2.41 2.92 -9.75
CA SER A 347 3.09 2.30 -10.91
C SER A 347 2.70 3.00 -12.22
N SER A 348 3.68 3.31 -13.05
CA SER A 348 3.48 3.84 -14.40
C SER A 348 3.59 2.76 -15.49
N LEU A 349 4.15 1.58 -15.15
CA LEU A 349 4.41 0.52 -16.12
C LEU A 349 3.11 -0.15 -16.56
N ARG A 350 2.97 -0.31 -17.88
CA ARG A 350 1.93 -1.14 -18.47
C ARG A 350 2.11 -2.61 -18.06
N ALA A 351 1.12 -3.16 -17.34
CA ALA A 351 1.11 -4.53 -16.82
C ALA A 351 -0.22 -5.29 -17.10
N ASP A 352 -0.89 -4.96 -18.22
CA ASP A 352 -2.15 -5.56 -18.67
C ASP A 352 -1.99 -6.94 -19.36
N TYR A 353 -0.86 -7.63 -19.15
CA TYR A 353 -0.53 -8.92 -19.78
C TYR A 353 0.34 -9.81 -18.88
N LYS A 354 0.40 -11.12 -19.16
CA LYS A 354 1.26 -12.07 -18.41
C LYS A 354 2.49 -12.43 -19.23
N ASP A 355 3.68 -12.37 -18.62
CA ASP A 355 4.96 -12.69 -19.25
C ASP A 355 5.69 -13.89 -18.62
N CYS A 356 5.17 -14.41 -17.49
CA CYS A 356 5.52 -15.70 -16.92
C CYS A 356 7.03 -15.91 -16.72
N PRO A 357 7.65 -15.07 -15.87
CA PRO A 357 9.10 -15.04 -15.69
C PRO A 357 9.69 -16.37 -15.21
N ALA A 358 8.95 -17.17 -14.43
CA ALA A 358 9.43 -18.49 -14.00
C ALA A 358 9.53 -19.53 -15.12
N SER A 359 8.91 -19.29 -16.28
CA SER A 359 9.05 -20.16 -17.46
C SER A 359 10.21 -19.75 -18.38
N SER A 360 10.90 -18.65 -18.06
CA SER A 360 11.98 -18.07 -18.85
C SER A 360 13.28 -18.04 -18.05
N ASP A 361 14.37 -18.56 -18.63
CA ASP A 361 15.72 -18.35 -18.09
C ASP A 361 16.37 -17.06 -18.62
N GLN A 362 15.66 -16.30 -19.45
CA GLN A 362 16.16 -15.12 -20.15
C GLN A 362 15.67 -13.84 -19.48
N GLN A 363 16.32 -13.46 -18.37
CA GLN A 363 15.95 -12.28 -17.59
C GLN A 363 16.10 -10.97 -18.39
N ALA A 364 17.16 -10.85 -19.21
CA ALA A 364 17.38 -9.68 -20.06
C ALA A 364 16.25 -9.51 -21.09
N VAL A 365 15.83 -10.60 -21.74
CA VAL A 365 14.68 -10.64 -22.68
C VAL A 365 13.39 -10.22 -21.98
N THR A 366 13.14 -10.79 -20.80
CA THR A 366 11.93 -10.49 -20.01
C THR A 366 11.87 -9.01 -19.64
N ASN A 367 12.95 -8.44 -19.11
CA ASN A 367 13.00 -7.03 -18.72
C ASN A 367 12.92 -6.08 -19.93
N MET A 368 13.59 -6.42 -21.03
CA MET A 368 13.57 -5.61 -22.24
C MET A 368 12.18 -5.59 -22.89
N SER A 369 11.51 -6.73 -22.99
CA SER A 369 10.13 -6.81 -23.49
C SER A 369 9.18 -5.91 -22.68
N ARG A 370 9.29 -5.90 -21.35
CA ARG A 370 8.48 -5.01 -20.49
C ARG A 370 8.67 -3.54 -20.82
N ILE A 371 9.91 -3.12 -21.03
CA ILE A 371 10.24 -1.74 -21.42
C ILE A 371 9.66 -1.42 -22.80
N LEU A 372 9.88 -2.30 -23.78
CA LEU A 372 9.40 -2.12 -25.15
C LEU A 372 7.88 -2.01 -25.22
N LEU A 373 7.15 -2.89 -24.52
CA LEU A 373 5.68 -2.87 -24.47
C LEU A 373 5.12 -1.64 -23.74
N ASN A 374 5.88 -1.11 -22.78
CA ASN A 374 5.52 0.14 -22.10
C ASN A 374 5.70 1.37 -23.00
N ILE A 375 6.81 1.43 -23.75
CA ILE A 375 7.11 2.56 -24.63
C ILE A 375 6.21 2.55 -25.88
N SER A 376 6.08 1.39 -26.55
CA SER A 376 5.34 1.30 -27.82
C SER A 376 3.83 1.48 -27.63
N LYS A 377 3.28 1.02 -26.48
CA LYS A 377 1.83 0.96 -26.21
C LYS A 377 1.02 0.21 -27.26
N GLU A 378 1.68 -0.57 -28.11
CA GLU A 378 1.04 -1.36 -29.15
C GLU A 378 0.28 -2.53 -28.53
N LYS A 379 -0.80 -2.97 -29.17
CA LYS A 379 -1.49 -4.18 -28.73
C LYS A 379 -0.55 -5.37 -28.89
N ILE A 380 -0.56 -6.26 -27.89
CA ILE A 380 0.24 -7.48 -27.94
C ILE A 380 -0.25 -8.30 -29.14
N ALA A 381 0.70 -8.74 -29.97
CA ALA A 381 0.36 -9.53 -31.15
C ALA A 381 -0.24 -10.89 -30.72
N PRO A 382 -1.07 -11.52 -31.57
CA PRO A 382 -1.55 -12.87 -31.31
C PRO A 382 -0.37 -13.82 -31.05
N PHE A 383 -0.48 -14.68 -30.06
CA PHE A 383 0.54 -15.65 -29.73
C PHE A 383 -0.09 -16.99 -29.32
N ASP A 384 0.67 -18.06 -29.48
CA ASP A 384 0.31 -19.42 -29.05
C ASP A 384 1.48 -20.06 -28.28
N GLY A 385 1.15 -20.89 -27.30
CA GLY A 385 2.09 -21.50 -26.37
C GLY A 385 2.21 -20.75 -25.03
N PRO A 386 3.36 -20.85 -24.34
CA PRO A 386 3.53 -20.27 -23.01
C PRO A 386 3.53 -18.74 -23.06
N CYS A 387 3.07 -18.09 -22.00
CA CYS A 387 3.07 -16.63 -21.88
C CYS A 387 4.47 -15.99 -21.97
N SER A 388 5.56 -16.73 -21.72
CA SER A 388 6.94 -16.24 -21.93
C SER A 388 7.26 -15.93 -23.40
N VAL A 389 6.43 -16.41 -24.33
CA VAL A 389 6.51 -16.11 -25.78
C VAL A 389 6.40 -14.62 -26.04
N ILE A 390 5.60 -13.89 -25.25
CA ILE A 390 5.47 -12.43 -25.39
C ILE A 390 6.84 -11.78 -25.20
N SER A 391 7.60 -12.20 -24.18
CA SER A 391 8.92 -11.66 -23.92
C SER A 391 9.89 -11.94 -25.07
N SER A 392 9.98 -13.20 -25.48
CA SER A 392 10.90 -13.60 -26.56
C SER A 392 10.53 -12.99 -27.91
N GLY A 393 9.25 -13.01 -28.30
CA GLY A 393 8.78 -12.51 -29.59
C GLY A 393 8.94 -10.99 -29.74
N VAL A 394 8.58 -10.22 -28.70
CA VAL A 394 8.76 -8.75 -28.71
C VAL A 394 10.24 -8.38 -28.81
N THR A 395 11.09 -9.00 -27.99
CA THR A 395 12.53 -8.70 -28.01
C THR A 395 13.20 -9.19 -29.30
N PHE A 396 12.80 -10.34 -29.84
CA PHE A 396 13.31 -10.83 -31.12
C PHE A 396 12.97 -9.87 -32.26
N ALA A 397 11.70 -9.49 -32.40
CA ALA A 397 11.26 -8.54 -33.43
C ALA A 397 11.97 -7.18 -33.31
N PHE A 398 12.21 -6.73 -32.08
CA PHE A 398 12.99 -5.51 -31.84
C PHE A 398 14.44 -5.65 -32.32
N ASN A 399 15.13 -6.75 -31.99
CA ASN A 399 16.50 -6.98 -32.44
C ASN A 399 16.58 -7.12 -33.97
N GLN A 400 15.64 -7.82 -34.59
CA GLN A 400 15.56 -7.94 -36.06
C GLN A 400 15.34 -6.58 -36.74
N LYS A 401 14.52 -5.70 -36.15
CA LYS A 401 14.27 -4.35 -36.69
C LYS A 401 15.54 -3.48 -36.75
N PHE A 402 16.53 -3.75 -35.91
CA PHE A 402 17.77 -2.98 -35.80
C PHE A 402 19.00 -3.79 -36.22
N ASP A 403 18.82 -4.81 -37.08
CA ASP A 403 19.89 -5.66 -37.62
C ASP A 403 20.81 -6.27 -36.53
N ASN A 404 20.25 -6.57 -35.35
CA ASN A 404 20.95 -7.17 -34.21
C ASN A 404 20.57 -8.65 -34.01
N ASP A 405 19.94 -9.29 -34.99
CA ASP A 405 19.49 -10.68 -34.92
C ASP A 405 20.67 -11.68 -34.98
N GLU A 406 21.87 -11.28 -35.40
CA GLU A 406 23.08 -12.12 -35.32
C GLU A 406 23.43 -12.51 -33.87
N ASN A 407 23.12 -11.65 -32.90
CA ASN A 407 23.31 -11.96 -31.49
C ASN A 407 22.25 -12.93 -30.94
N TRP A 408 21.18 -13.16 -31.70
CA TRP A 408 20.20 -14.19 -31.40
C TRP A 408 20.66 -15.56 -31.92
N LYS A 409 21.52 -16.22 -31.12
CA LYS A 409 22.18 -17.47 -31.51
C LYS A 409 21.32 -18.73 -31.37
N LEU A 410 20.11 -18.62 -30.80
CA LEU A 410 19.24 -19.77 -30.58
C LEU A 410 18.73 -20.31 -31.93
N GLU A 411 18.98 -21.59 -32.20
CA GLU A 411 18.71 -22.22 -33.48
C GLU A 411 18.07 -23.60 -33.31
N ALA A 412 17.20 -23.97 -34.25
CA ALA A 412 16.72 -25.33 -34.43
C ALA A 412 17.36 -25.93 -35.69
N CYS A 413 18.08 -27.03 -35.53
CA CYS A 413 18.87 -27.67 -36.56
C CYS A 413 18.37 -29.08 -36.88
N PHE A 414 18.58 -29.52 -38.11
CA PHE A 414 18.34 -30.89 -38.56
C PHE A 414 19.34 -31.26 -39.66
N ASP A 415 19.57 -32.56 -39.83
CA ASP A 415 20.42 -33.07 -40.90
C ASP A 415 19.58 -33.20 -42.18
N ASP A 416 19.89 -32.40 -43.20
CA ASP A 416 19.18 -32.42 -44.48
C ASP A 416 19.76 -33.50 -45.40
N ALA A 417 19.01 -34.59 -45.58
CA ALA A 417 19.40 -35.71 -46.41
C ALA A 417 19.60 -35.34 -47.90
N MET A 418 19.02 -34.24 -48.40
CA MET A 418 19.21 -33.81 -49.79
C MET A 418 20.54 -33.08 -50.01
N THR A 419 21.03 -32.36 -49.00
CA THR A 419 22.24 -31.54 -49.11
C THR A 419 23.42 -32.11 -48.33
N GLU A 420 23.21 -33.22 -47.58
CA GLU A 420 24.17 -33.87 -46.68
C GLU A 420 24.82 -32.90 -45.68
N LYS A 421 24.06 -31.87 -45.28
CA LYS A 421 24.51 -30.83 -44.37
C LYS A 421 23.50 -30.60 -43.27
N GLU A 422 24.02 -30.24 -42.10
CA GLU A 422 23.18 -29.73 -41.03
C GLU A 422 22.69 -28.33 -41.41
N VAL A 423 21.36 -28.16 -41.39
CA VAL A 423 20.69 -26.89 -41.66
C VAL A 423 20.11 -26.37 -40.36
N CYS A 424 20.45 -25.14 -40.00
CA CYS A 424 19.98 -24.48 -38.78
C CYS A 424 19.13 -23.26 -39.12
N TYR A 425 18.03 -23.09 -38.40
CA TYR A 425 17.16 -21.92 -38.48
C TYR A 425 17.13 -21.20 -37.14
N LYS A 426 17.35 -19.88 -37.14
CA LYS A 426 17.17 -19.05 -35.94
C LYS A 426 15.74 -19.18 -35.43
N THR A 427 15.59 -19.23 -34.11
CA THR A 427 14.28 -19.44 -33.51
C THR A 427 14.11 -18.85 -32.12
N PHE A 428 12.86 -18.67 -31.69
CA PHE A 428 12.47 -18.46 -30.30
C PHE A 428 11.29 -19.35 -29.94
N PHE A 429 11.19 -19.76 -28.67
CA PHE A 429 10.16 -20.71 -28.25
C PHE A 429 8.75 -20.11 -28.33
N GLY A 430 7.82 -20.89 -28.90
CA GLY A 430 6.40 -20.58 -29.13
C GLY A 430 6.11 -19.84 -30.44
N SER A 431 4.91 -19.28 -30.55
CA SER A 431 4.44 -18.56 -31.74
C SER A 431 4.05 -17.14 -31.39
N TYR A 432 4.63 -16.15 -32.07
CA TYR A 432 4.31 -14.73 -31.89
C TYR A 432 4.06 -14.07 -33.25
N SER A 433 2.85 -13.55 -33.44
CA SER A 433 2.39 -12.98 -34.71
C SER A 433 2.59 -13.96 -35.88
N THR A 434 3.07 -13.47 -37.02
CA THR A 434 3.45 -14.25 -38.20
C THR A 434 4.97 -14.39 -38.35
N LEU A 435 5.74 -14.26 -37.26
CA LEU A 435 7.20 -14.32 -37.32
C LEU A 435 7.64 -15.75 -37.71
N PRO A 436 8.33 -15.94 -38.85
CA PRO A 436 8.72 -17.26 -39.33
C PRO A 436 9.72 -17.98 -38.42
N GLU A 437 10.43 -17.24 -37.58
CA GLU A 437 11.40 -17.75 -36.58
C GLU A 437 10.71 -18.29 -35.32
N SER A 438 9.38 -18.16 -35.19
CA SER A 438 8.61 -18.86 -34.17
C SER A 438 8.91 -20.36 -34.20
N TYR A 439 9.27 -20.98 -33.07
CA TYR A 439 9.70 -22.38 -33.03
C TYR A 439 8.67 -23.35 -33.64
N ASN A 440 7.39 -23.07 -33.43
CA ASN A 440 6.28 -23.79 -34.03
C ASN A 440 6.32 -23.77 -35.58
N MET A 441 6.67 -22.63 -36.17
CA MET A 441 6.79 -22.45 -37.61
C MET A 441 8.09 -23.05 -38.15
N VAL A 442 9.19 -22.90 -37.40
CA VAL A 442 10.48 -23.50 -37.75
C VAL A 442 10.38 -25.03 -37.79
N VAL A 443 9.78 -25.67 -36.78
CA VAL A 443 9.56 -27.12 -36.78
C VAL A 443 8.64 -27.54 -37.94
N ALA A 444 7.57 -26.79 -38.21
CA ALA A 444 6.70 -27.08 -39.35
C ALA A 444 7.47 -27.00 -40.68
N ASN A 445 8.33 -25.99 -40.86
CA ASN A 445 9.19 -25.85 -42.04
C ASN A 445 10.18 -27.01 -42.18
N ILE A 446 10.81 -27.44 -41.08
CA ILE A 446 11.69 -28.61 -41.07
C ILE A 446 10.93 -29.86 -41.48
N LEU A 447 9.71 -30.08 -40.97
CA LEU A 447 8.86 -31.22 -41.35
C LEU A 447 8.41 -31.17 -42.80
N ARG A 448 8.13 -29.98 -43.36
CA ARG A 448 7.84 -29.83 -44.80
C ARG A 448 9.02 -30.30 -45.65
N ARG A 449 10.23 -29.89 -45.29
CA ARG A 449 11.45 -30.21 -46.05
C ARG A 449 11.90 -31.67 -45.88
N THR A 450 11.75 -32.24 -44.70
CA THR A 450 12.25 -33.60 -44.38
C THR A 450 11.21 -34.71 -44.56
N ARG A 451 9.91 -34.41 -44.38
CA ARG A 451 8.82 -35.39 -44.39
C ARG A 451 7.73 -35.10 -45.42
N GLY A 452 7.87 -34.05 -46.23
CA GLY A 452 6.87 -33.68 -47.24
C GLY A 452 5.53 -33.26 -46.62
N ALA A 453 5.56 -32.70 -45.40
CA ALA A 453 4.35 -32.22 -44.75
C ALA A 453 3.67 -31.09 -45.56
N ASP A 454 2.36 -30.92 -45.35
CA ASP A 454 1.57 -29.92 -46.06
C ASP A 454 2.03 -28.47 -45.76
N GLN A 455 1.89 -27.57 -46.75
CA GLN A 455 2.28 -26.16 -46.62
C GLN A 455 1.46 -25.40 -45.58
N SER A 456 0.25 -25.86 -45.27
CA SER A 456 -0.59 -25.30 -44.21
C SER A 456 -0.27 -25.83 -42.82
N LEU A 457 0.65 -26.80 -42.68
CA LEU A 457 0.99 -27.41 -41.38
C LEU A 457 1.39 -26.33 -40.37
N LYS A 458 0.75 -26.34 -39.20
CA LYS A 458 1.14 -25.56 -38.03
C LYS A 458 1.41 -26.53 -36.87
N CYS A 459 2.49 -26.29 -36.14
CA CYS A 459 2.76 -27.00 -34.90
C CYS A 459 2.21 -26.21 -33.71
N SER A 460 1.71 -26.90 -32.68
CA SER A 460 1.29 -26.30 -31.41
C SER A 460 2.25 -26.68 -30.30
N MET A 461 2.62 -25.73 -29.45
CA MET A 461 3.44 -25.99 -28.27
C MET A 461 2.56 -26.25 -27.06
N LEU A 462 2.71 -27.42 -26.46
CA LEU A 462 1.85 -27.90 -25.38
C LEU A 462 2.66 -28.30 -24.17
N ASP A 463 2.14 -28.02 -22.98
CA ASP A 463 2.67 -28.63 -21.77
C ASP A 463 2.42 -30.14 -21.80
N SER A 464 3.36 -30.90 -21.25
CA SER A 464 3.22 -32.34 -21.02
C SER A 464 1.93 -32.74 -20.30
N GLU A 465 1.43 -31.92 -19.37
CA GLU A 465 0.19 -32.19 -18.64
C GLU A 465 -1.06 -31.96 -19.49
N ASP A 466 -0.99 -31.07 -20.48
CA ASP A 466 -2.10 -30.76 -21.38
C ASP A 466 -2.20 -31.78 -22.54
N TYR A 467 -1.14 -32.57 -22.77
CA TYR A 467 -1.09 -33.53 -23.86
C TYR A 467 -1.65 -34.90 -23.46
N ASN A 468 -2.74 -35.33 -24.11
CA ASN A 468 -3.33 -36.65 -23.92
C ASN A 468 -3.35 -37.47 -25.23
N PRO A 469 -2.43 -38.43 -25.45
CA PRO A 469 -2.34 -39.17 -26.71
C PRO A 469 -3.55 -40.04 -27.03
N LEU A 470 -4.48 -40.24 -26.07
CA LEU A 470 -5.71 -41.01 -26.27
C LEU A 470 -6.81 -40.19 -26.97
N LEU A 471 -6.74 -38.85 -26.94
CA LEU A 471 -7.75 -38.02 -27.57
C LEU A 471 -7.50 -37.91 -29.08
N LEU A 472 -8.56 -38.04 -29.88
CA LEU A 472 -8.53 -37.95 -31.34
C LEU A 472 -7.85 -36.68 -31.84
N GLN A 473 -8.00 -35.58 -31.10
CA GLN A 473 -7.40 -34.28 -31.46
C GLN A 473 -5.88 -34.31 -31.51
N TYR A 474 -5.18 -35.28 -30.90
CA TYR A 474 -3.72 -35.40 -30.96
C TYR A 474 -3.22 -36.50 -31.91
N LYS A 475 -4.13 -37.22 -32.57
CA LYS A 475 -3.78 -38.28 -33.53
C LYS A 475 -3.33 -37.75 -34.90
N SER A 476 -3.75 -36.54 -35.24
CA SER A 476 -3.39 -35.86 -36.49
C SER A 476 -2.94 -34.43 -36.18
N GLY A 477 -1.85 -33.98 -36.79
CA GLY A 477 -1.28 -32.65 -36.56
C GLY A 477 0.17 -32.70 -36.07
N CYS A 478 0.70 -31.54 -35.68
CA CYS A 478 2.06 -31.39 -35.16
C CYS A 478 2.03 -30.77 -33.75
N TYR A 479 2.67 -31.44 -32.80
CA TYR A 479 2.71 -31.03 -31.40
C TYR A 479 4.14 -31.03 -30.87
N ILE A 480 4.55 -29.95 -30.24
CA ILE A 480 5.85 -29.78 -29.58
C ILE A 480 5.57 -29.79 -28.08
N ILE A 481 5.94 -30.89 -27.43
CA ILE A 481 5.62 -31.14 -26.03
C ILE A 481 6.83 -30.84 -25.16
N TYR A 482 6.64 -30.08 -24.08
CA TYR A 482 7.67 -29.70 -23.12
C TYR A 482 7.20 -29.87 -21.67
N GLU A 483 8.14 -30.03 -20.73
CA GLU A 483 7.85 -30.27 -19.30
C GLU A 483 8.12 -29.03 -18.45
N ARG A 484 7.15 -28.12 -18.30
CA ARG A 484 7.35 -26.84 -17.60
C ARG A 484 7.74 -27.00 -16.13
N ASN A 485 7.27 -28.04 -15.45
CA ASN A 485 7.49 -28.22 -14.01
C ASN A 485 8.90 -28.74 -13.67
N LYS A 486 9.68 -29.20 -14.66
CA LYS A 486 11.01 -29.78 -14.42
C LYS A 486 12.16 -28.89 -14.87
N CYS A 487 11.92 -27.97 -15.80
CA CYS A 487 12.97 -27.20 -16.45
C CYS A 487 12.43 -25.91 -17.08
N PHE A 488 13.32 -24.96 -17.36
CA PHE A 488 13.02 -23.81 -18.22
C PHE A 488 12.82 -24.26 -19.66
N ILE A 489 11.97 -23.57 -20.42
CA ILE A 489 11.60 -24.00 -21.77
C ILE A 489 12.81 -24.18 -22.71
N SER A 490 13.83 -23.35 -22.55
CA SER A 490 15.10 -23.38 -23.29
C SER A 490 16.03 -24.53 -22.89
N GLN A 491 15.81 -25.13 -21.72
CA GLN A 491 16.61 -26.20 -21.14
C GLN A 491 15.87 -27.54 -21.15
N CYS A 492 14.56 -27.53 -21.38
CA CYS A 492 13.75 -28.72 -21.47
C CYS A 492 14.02 -29.50 -22.75
N LYS A 493 13.97 -30.83 -22.63
CA LYS A 493 13.88 -31.70 -23.81
C LYS A 493 12.49 -31.53 -24.44
N HIS A 494 12.46 -31.20 -25.72
CA HIS A 494 11.20 -31.10 -26.47
C HIS A 494 10.94 -32.42 -27.19
N ARG A 495 9.69 -32.89 -27.11
CA ARG A 495 9.22 -34.05 -27.87
C ARG A 495 8.30 -33.57 -28.96
N ILE A 496 8.71 -33.76 -30.21
CA ILE A 496 7.93 -33.39 -31.37
C ILE A 496 7.13 -34.62 -31.81
N ILE A 497 5.81 -34.49 -31.93
CA ILE A 497 4.89 -35.52 -32.44
C ILE A 497 4.27 -35.00 -33.72
N TYR A 498 4.36 -35.78 -34.80
CA TYR A 498 3.71 -35.49 -36.07
C TYR A 498 2.87 -36.70 -36.49
N ASN A 499 1.55 -36.54 -36.59
CA ASN A 499 0.59 -37.59 -36.93
C ASN A 499 0.81 -38.89 -36.12
N ASP A 500 0.81 -38.77 -34.79
CA ASP A 500 1.03 -39.86 -33.81
C ASP A 500 2.43 -40.51 -33.85
N ARG A 501 3.39 -39.92 -34.58
CA ARG A 501 4.79 -40.40 -34.64
C ARG A 501 5.74 -39.42 -33.99
N SER A 502 6.66 -39.94 -33.18
CA SER A 502 7.71 -39.13 -32.57
C SER A 502 8.78 -38.74 -33.59
N ILE A 503 9.22 -37.48 -33.50
CA ILE A 503 10.28 -36.88 -34.29
C ILE A 503 11.42 -36.50 -33.34
N ASP A 504 12.62 -37.00 -33.61
CA ASP A 504 13.79 -36.90 -32.74
C ASP A 504 15.03 -36.28 -33.42
N PHE A 505 15.00 -36.07 -34.74
CA PHE A 505 16.13 -35.54 -35.50
C PHE A 505 16.27 -34.00 -35.41
N VAL A 506 15.30 -33.29 -34.86
CA VAL A 506 15.38 -31.83 -34.65
C VAL A 506 16.12 -31.55 -33.35
N LYS A 507 17.21 -30.79 -33.44
CA LYS A 507 18.09 -30.45 -32.31
C LYS A 507 18.04 -28.95 -32.05
N ILE A 508 17.92 -28.54 -30.79
CA ILE A 508 18.10 -27.14 -30.39
C ILE A 508 19.59 -26.90 -30.13
N LYS A 509 20.16 -25.86 -30.73
CA LYS A 509 21.54 -25.42 -30.51
C LYS A 509 21.59 -24.02 -29.91
N ASN A 510 22.67 -23.79 -29.16
CA ASN A 510 22.98 -22.55 -28.46
C ASN A 510 21.88 -22.12 -27.47
N ARG A 511 22.04 -20.92 -26.92
CA ARG A 511 21.07 -20.25 -26.06
C ARG A 511 20.98 -18.79 -26.48
N VAL A 512 19.91 -18.13 -26.03
CA VAL A 512 19.83 -16.68 -26.14
C VAL A 512 20.85 -16.08 -25.17
N THR A 513 21.77 -15.27 -25.68
CA THR A 513 22.76 -14.52 -24.91
C THR A 513 22.66 -13.07 -25.33
N LEU A 514 21.85 -12.28 -24.61
CA LEU A 514 21.71 -10.85 -24.87
C LEU A 514 22.38 -10.06 -23.76
N ASP A 515 23.37 -9.26 -24.15
CA ASP A 515 23.99 -8.28 -23.27
C ASP A 515 23.01 -7.14 -23.02
N TYR A 516 22.47 -7.07 -21.81
CA TYR A 516 21.56 -6.00 -21.43
C TYR A 516 22.30 -4.64 -21.40
N PHE A 517 23.49 -4.64 -20.80
CA PHE A 517 24.51 -3.61 -20.93
C PHE A 517 25.76 -4.24 -21.55
N ALA A 518 26.54 -3.45 -22.28
CA ALA A 518 27.75 -3.90 -22.96
C ALA A 518 28.74 -4.56 -22.00
N SER A 519 29.13 -5.81 -22.26
CA SER A 519 30.14 -6.51 -21.46
C SER A 519 31.58 -6.12 -21.85
N ASN A 520 31.76 -5.63 -23.08
CA ASN A 520 33.03 -5.14 -23.61
C ASN A 520 32.78 -3.95 -24.57
N VAL A 521 33.84 -3.20 -24.91
CA VAL A 521 33.74 -1.99 -25.75
C VAL A 521 33.45 -2.32 -27.21
N VAL A 522 33.90 -3.49 -27.70
CA VAL A 522 33.75 -3.89 -29.11
C VAL A 522 32.28 -4.19 -29.44
N ASP A 523 31.57 -4.82 -28.50
CA ASP A 523 30.19 -5.27 -28.66
C ASP A 523 29.18 -4.27 -28.07
N GLU A 524 29.59 -3.04 -27.75
CA GLU A 524 28.72 -2.05 -27.10
C GLU A 524 27.46 -1.76 -27.91
N ARG A 525 27.61 -1.63 -29.24
CA ARG A 525 26.53 -1.39 -30.20
C ARG A 525 25.45 -2.47 -30.20
N PHE A 526 25.79 -3.67 -29.74
CA PHE A 526 24.91 -4.83 -29.73
C PHE A 526 24.15 -5.01 -28.42
N SER A 527 24.50 -4.21 -27.40
CA SER A 527 23.81 -4.25 -26.11
C SER A 527 22.40 -3.70 -26.21
N GLN A 528 21.48 -4.26 -25.43
CA GLN A 528 20.07 -3.86 -25.50
C GLN A 528 19.87 -2.41 -25.03
N HIS A 529 20.65 -1.93 -24.06
CA HIS A 529 20.64 -0.53 -23.66
C HIS A 529 21.09 0.41 -24.78
N TYR A 530 22.11 0.02 -25.58
CA TYR A 530 22.56 0.82 -26.72
C TYR A 530 21.46 0.94 -27.78
N LEU A 531 20.90 -0.19 -28.21
CA LEU A 531 19.79 -0.21 -29.18
C LEU A 531 18.62 0.67 -28.73
N LEU A 532 18.29 0.64 -27.43
CA LEU A 532 17.18 1.40 -26.88
C LEU A 532 17.43 2.91 -26.89
N THR A 533 18.64 3.35 -26.56
CA THR A 533 18.97 4.77 -26.38
C THR A 533 19.47 5.45 -27.64
N HIS A 534 20.21 4.73 -28.49
CA HIS A 534 20.84 5.27 -29.70
C HIS A 534 19.98 5.02 -30.93
N ASP A 535 19.57 3.76 -31.17
CA ASP A 535 18.87 3.39 -32.40
C ASP A 535 17.36 3.66 -32.31
N TYR A 536 16.75 3.27 -31.18
CA TYR A 536 15.35 3.57 -30.86
C TYR A 536 15.17 4.97 -30.26
N ARG A 537 16.26 5.73 -30.09
CA ARG A 537 16.31 7.16 -29.72
C ARG A 537 15.52 7.52 -28.45
N GLN A 538 15.47 6.63 -27.48
CA GLN A 538 14.88 6.95 -26.18
C GLN A 538 15.85 7.84 -25.39
N ASN A 539 15.33 8.91 -24.78
CA ASN A 539 16.15 9.86 -24.02
C ASN A 539 16.64 9.21 -22.71
N GLY A 540 17.77 8.51 -22.78
CA GLY A 540 18.43 7.91 -21.62
C GLY A 540 19.07 8.96 -20.71
N ARG A 541 18.69 8.96 -19.43
CA ARG A 541 19.30 9.83 -18.40
C ARG A 541 19.88 9.01 -17.27
N ILE A 542 21.13 9.26 -16.91
CA ILE A 542 21.77 8.58 -15.77
C ILE A 542 21.07 8.99 -14.47
N MET A 543 20.70 8.00 -13.66
CA MET A 543 20.10 8.18 -12.34
C MET A 543 21.14 7.85 -11.27
N ASN A 544 21.80 8.86 -10.72
CA ASN A 544 22.92 8.67 -9.78
C ASN A 544 22.54 8.90 -8.31
N ASN A 545 21.42 9.57 -8.03
CA ASN A 545 20.94 9.84 -6.67
C ASN A 545 19.41 9.95 -6.60
N VAL A 546 18.87 9.99 -5.38
CA VAL A 546 17.41 10.14 -5.16
C VAL A 546 16.88 11.41 -5.79
N GLY A 547 17.62 12.53 -5.71
CA GLY A 547 17.21 13.80 -6.30
C GLY A 547 16.99 13.72 -7.82
N SER A 548 17.86 13.01 -8.55
CA SER A 548 17.70 12.80 -9.99
C SER A 548 16.46 11.97 -10.31
N ILE A 549 16.18 10.94 -9.50
CA ILE A 549 14.99 10.09 -9.67
C ILE A 549 13.70 10.87 -9.38
N VAL A 550 13.68 11.66 -8.30
CA VAL A 550 12.54 12.52 -7.97
C VAL A 550 12.28 13.53 -9.07
N SER A 551 13.33 14.17 -9.59
CA SER A 551 13.22 15.11 -10.71
C SER A 551 12.70 14.42 -11.98
N PHE A 552 13.18 13.21 -12.25
CA PHE A 552 12.73 12.39 -13.38
C PHE A 552 11.23 12.11 -13.31
N PHE A 553 10.72 11.54 -12.21
CA PHE A 553 9.29 11.21 -12.10
C PHE A 553 8.39 12.45 -12.00
N LYS A 554 8.90 13.60 -11.52
CA LYS A 554 8.18 14.88 -11.60
C LYS A 554 7.99 15.35 -13.03
N LYS A 555 9.00 15.16 -13.89
CA LYS A 555 8.97 15.57 -15.30
C LYS A 555 8.23 14.56 -16.17
N SER A 556 8.57 13.28 -16.04
CA SER A 556 8.01 12.18 -16.83
C SER A 556 7.16 11.28 -15.95
N LYS A 557 5.86 11.60 -15.87
CA LYS A 557 4.90 10.81 -15.08
C LYS A 557 4.70 9.38 -15.61
N LYS A 558 5.04 9.13 -16.88
CA LYS A 558 4.92 7.81 -17.54
C LYS A 558 6.27 7.18 -17.87
N GLY A 559 7.36 7.86 -17.54
CA GLY A 559 8.70 7.35 -17.74
C GLY A 559 8.98 6.16 -16.82
N VAL A 560 9.98 5.38 -17.22
CA VAL A 560 10.46 4.22 -16.45
C VAL A 560 11.96 4.34 -16.26
N ILE A 561 12.45 3.88 -15.13
CA ILE A 561 13.87 3.73 -14.86
C ILE A 561 14.20 2.25 -14.97
N HIS A 562 15.31 1.91 -15.61
CA HIS A 562 15.75 0.52 -15.77
C HIS A 562 17.21 0.37 -15.36
N GLY A 563 17.58 -0.83 -14.93
CA GLY A 563 18.97 -1.15 -14.65
C GLY A 563 19.24 -2.61 -14.34
N VAL A 564 20.50 -2.91 -14.02
CA VAL A 564 20.97 -4.23 -13.59
C VAL A 564 21.76 -4.07 -12.30
N GLY A 565 21.34 -4.78 -11.24
CA GLY A 565 22.00 -4.78 -9.94
C GLY A 565 22.26 -6.21 -9.46
N CYS A 566 22.99 -6.38 -8.35
CA CYS A 566 23.14 -7.69 -7.72
C CYS A 566 21.84 -8.10 -7.01
N ALA A 567 21.33 -9.30 -7.33
CA ALA A 567 20.10 -9.84 -6.76
C ALA A 567 20.13 -9.93 -5.22
N GLU A 568 21.28 -10.30 -4.67
CA GLU A 568 21.54 -10.48 -3.24
C GLU A 568 21.37 -9.18 -2.44
N GLU A 569 21.65 -8.03 -3.07
CA GLU A 569 21.52 -6.71 -2.47
C GLU A 569 20.16 -6.08 -2.78
N LEU A 570 19.62 -6.32 -3.97
CA LEU A 570 18.34 -5.73 -4.39
C LEU A 570 17.16 -6.37 -3.64
N LEU A 571 17.20 -7.69 -3.46
CA LEU A 571 16.14 -8.50 -2.87
C LEU A 571 16.72 -9.53 -1.87
N PRO A 572 17.33 -9.06 -0.76
CA PRO A 572 18.05 -9.91 0.20
C PRO A 572 17.18 -10.93 0.94
N SER A 573 15.85 -10.79 0.89
CA SER A 573 14.91 -11.79 1.42
C SER A 573 14.87 -13.06 0.56
N PHE A 574 15.11 -12.94 -0.74
CA PHE A 574 15.05 -14.05 -1.71
C PHE A 574 16.43 -14.58 -2.08
N PHE A 575 17.41 -13.68 -2.24
CA PHE A 575 18.76 -14.01 -2.67
C PHE A 575 19.72 -13.79 -1.52
N LYS A 576 20.31 -14.89 -1.02
CA LYS A 576 21.28 -14.83 0.07
C LYS A 576 22.70 -14.89 -0.49
N THR A 577 23.55 -14.00 0.00
CA THR A 577 24.99 -14.03 -0.23
C THR A 577 25.57 -15.30 0.39
N ARG A 578 26.20 -16.14 -0.43
CA ARG A 578 26.89 -17.38 -0.02
C ARG A 578 28.41 -17.25 -0.06
N ALA A 579 28.92 -16.29 -0.81
CA ALA A 579 30.35 -16.03 -0.95
C ALA A 579 30.66 -14.53 -0.89
N PHE A 580 31.90 -14.19 -0.52
CA PHE A 580 32.37 -12.81 -0.53
C PHE A 580 32.35 -12.26 -1.97
N ASN A 581 31.86 -11.03 -2.14
CA ASN A 581 31.67 -10.38 -3.45
C ASN A 581 30.74 -11.13 -4.43
N GLN A 582 29.85 -12.00 -3.96
CA GLN A 582 28.84 -12.62 -4.83
C GLN A 582 27.92 -11.53 -5.41
N CYS A 583 27.73 -11.57 -6.73
CA CYS A 583 26.78 -10.72 -7.43
C CYS A 583 26.11 -11.53 -8.54
N THR A 584 24.83 -11.85 -8.36
CA THR A 584 24.01 -12.41 -9.44
C THR A 584 23.36 -11.24 -10.19
N PRO A 585 23.69 -11.00 -11.48
CA PRO A 585 23.08 -9.93 -12.26
C PRO A 585 21.56 -10.11 -12.33
N LEU A 586 20.82 -9.09 -11.90
CA LEU A 586 19.37 -9.07 -11.95
C LEU A 586 18.89 -7.77 -12.61
N PRO A 587 18.37 -7.82 -13.85
CA PRO A 587 17.69 -6.70 -14.46
C PRO A 587 16.40 -6.34 -13.71
N PHE A 588 16.12 -5.06 -13.60
CA PHE A 588 14.92 -4.55 -12.96
C PHE A 588 14.45 -3.22 -13.58
N ILE A 589 13.22 -2.86 -13.27
CA ILE A 589 12.55 -1.62 -13.63
C ILE A 589 12.07 -0.94 -12.34
N ILE A 590 12.24 0.37 -12.26
CA ILE A 590 11.56 1.25 -11.31
C ILE A 590 10.57 2.10 -12.10
N ASP A 591 9.30 1.97 -11.80
CA ASP A 591 8.19 2.59 -12.53
C ASP A 591 7.32 3.49 -11.63
N GLY A 592 7.76 3.74 -10.41
CA GLY A 592 7.03 4.57 -9.47
C GLY A 592 7.86 4.91 -8.24
N MET A 593 7.42 5.91 -7.50
CA MET A 593 8.01 6.26 -6.22
C MET A 593 6.94 6.69 -5.22
N ILE A 594 7.14 6.33 -3.96
CA ILE A 594 6.32 6.77 -2.83
C ILE A 594 7.26 7.50 -1.87
N ARG A 595 6.78 8.65 -1.38
CA ARG A 595 7.53 9.48 -0.44
C ARG A 595 6.69 9.69 0.80
N GLU A 596 7.13 9.07 1.89
CA GLU A 596 6.58 9.26 3.23
C GLU A 596 7.68 9.86 4.10
N ASN A 597 7.47 11.09 4.56
CA ASN A 597 8.47 11.86 5.30
C ASN A 597 9.81 11.97 4.51
N ASP A 598 10.92 11.60 5.15
CA ASP A 598 12.27 11.57 4.56
C ASP A 598 12.61 10.25 3.85
N LYS A 599 11.71 9.25 3.86
CA LYS A 599 11.95 7.97 3.20
C LYS A 599 11.39 7.98 1.79
N THR A 600 12.22 7.54 0.85
CA THR A 600 11.82 7.30 -0.54
C THR A 600 11.90 5.80 -0.82
N VAL A 601 10.77 5.22 -1.20
CA VAL A 601 10.68 3.83 -1.65
C VAL A 601 10.24 3.81 -3.11
N PHE A 602 10.74 2.83 -3.85
CA PHE A 602 10.56 2.70 -5.28
C PHE A 602 9.68 1.50 -5.60
N VAL A 603 8.68 1.72 -6.46
CA VAL A 603 7.91 0.64 -7.07
C VAL A 603 8.85 -0.04 -8.05
N THR A 604 9.23 -1.29 -7.74
CA THR A 604 10.31 -2.01 -8.42
C THR A 604 9.81 -3.35 -8.93
N ARG A 605 10.19 -3.70 -10.15
CA ARG A 605 9.84 -4.96 -10.82
C ARG A 605 11.12 -5.60 -11.33
N SER A 606 11.52 -6.71 -10.71
CA SER A 606 12.67 -7.47 -11.21
C SER A 606 12.27 -8.38 -12.36
N ALA A 607 13.22 -8.76 -13.21
CA ALA A 607 12.98 -9.65 -14.35
C ALA A 607 12.44 -11.04 -13.96
N VAL A 608 12.66 -11.46 -12.71
CA VAL A 608 12.17 -12.74 -12.17
C VAL A 608 10.86 -12.60 -11.39
N ASP A 609 10.37 -11.38 -11.18
CA ASP A 609 9.13 -11.12 -10.48
C ASP A 609 7.94 -11.09 -11.42
N THR A 610 6.76 -11.46 -10.92
CA THR A 610 5.53 -11.40 -11.70
C THR A 610 5.22 -9.96 -12.09
N LEU A 611 4.84 -9.71 -13.34
CA LEU A 611 4.53 -8.36 -13.82
C LEU A 611 3.36 -7.70 -13.09
N GLN A 612 2.49 -8.44 -12.41
CA GLN A 612 1.39 -7.88 -11.60
C GLN A 612 1.77 -7.67 -10.13
N ALA A 613 2.97 -8.06 -9.70
CA ALA A 613 3.40 -8.04 -8.30
C ALA A 613 4.64 -7.14 -8.07
N PRO A 614 4.55 -5.80 -8.30
CA PRO A 614 5.66 -4.92 -8.00
C PRO A 614 5.98 -4.91 -6.50
N ARG A 615 7.25 -4.70 -6.17
CA ARG A 615 7.73 -4.62 -4.78
C ARG A 615 8.18 -3.21 -4.45
N LEU A 616 7.99 -2.80 -3.20
CA LEU A 616 8.54 -1.55 -2.68
C LEU A 616 9.97 -1.80 -2.21
N VAL A 617 10.94 -1.13 -2.82
CA VAL A 617 12.37 -1.27 -2.51
C VAL A 617 12.95 0.10 -2.14
N SER A 618 13.71 0.16 -1.04
CA SER A 618 14.33 1.42 -0.62
C SER A 618 15.48 1.83 -1.54
N TRP A 619 15.77 3.13 -1.60
CA TRP A 619 16.95 3.63 -2.32
C TRP A 619 18.25 2.97 -1.87
N SER A 620 18.42 2.69 -0.58
CA SER A 620 19.64 2.07 -0.05
C SER A 620 19.92 0.71 -0.70
N LEU A 621 18.89 -0.12 -0.88
CA LEU A 621 19.01 -1.43 -1.53
C LEU A 621 19.27 -1.28 -3.03
N VAL A 622 18.53 -0.41 -3.72
CA VAL A 622 18.76 -0.12 -5.16
C VAL A 622 20.21 0.36 -5.38
N TYR A 623 20.67 1.34 -4.60
CA TYR A 623 22.00 1.91 -4.72
C TYR A 623 23.09 0.86 -4.42
N SER A 624 22.93 0.07 -3.34
CA SER A 624 23.86 -1.01 -3.00
C SER A 624 23.96 -2.03 -4.14
N ALA A 625 22.82 -2.47 -4.66
CA ALA A 625 22.76 -3.43 -5.75
C ALA A 625 23.45 -2.95 -7.03
N ILE A 626 23.20 -1.70 -7.43
CA ILE A 626 23.86 -1.09 -8.60
C ILE A 626 25.38 -0.92 -8.34
N LYS A 627 25.78 -0.49 -7.14
CA LYS A 627 27.20 -0.33 -6.81
C LYS A 627 27.97 -1.64 -6.76
N SER A 628 27.39 -2.69 -6.19
CA SER A 628 27.99 -4.02 -6.17
C SER A 628 28.09 -4.58 -7.59
N TYR A 629 27.06 -4.38 -8.42
CA TYR A 629 27.10 -4.78 -9.83
C TYR A 629 28.16 -4.00 -10.60
N GLN A 630 28.25 -2.69 -10.40
CA GLN A 630 29.30 -1.85 -10.98
C GLN A 630 30.71 -2.37 -10.65
N ARG A 631 30.94 -2.89 -9.43
CA ARG A 631 32.25 -3.46 -9.06
C ARG A 631 32.52 -4.80 -9.74
N ALA A 632 31.50 -5.63 -9.90
CA ALA A 632 31.61 -6.95 -10.51
C ALA A 632 31.63 -6.91 -12.05
N HIS A 633 31.06 -5.87 -12.65
CA HIS A 633 30.91 -5.75 -14.10
C HIS A 633 32.26 -5.41 -14.80
N PRO A 634 32.60 -6.05 -15.94
CA PRO A 634 33.91 -5.88 -16.58
C PRO A 634 34.26 -4.43 -16.91
N LEU A 635 33.28 -3.65 -17.40
CA LEU A 635 33.46 -2.25 -17.76
C LEU A 635 33.21 -1.25 -16.62
N ARG A 636 32.88 -1.72 -15.40
CA ARG A 636 32.54 -0.89 -14.24
C ARG A 636 31.48 0.19 -14.51
N LEU A 637 30.50 -0.13 -15.35
CA LEU A 637 29.45 0.78 -15.78
C LEU A 637 28.44 1.04 -14.66
N TRP A 638 27.99 2.28 -14.57
CA TRP A 638 26.76 2.59 -13.84
C TRP A 638 25.58 2.17 -14.70
N THR A 639 24.62 1.44 -14.12
CA THR A 639 23.57 0.75 -14.90
C THR A 639 22.16 1.26 -14.62
N LEU A 640 21.99 2.38 -13.90
CA LEU A 640 20.65 2.93 -13.62
C LEU A 640 20.33 4.13 -14.50
N TYR A 641 19.36 3.97 -15.40
CA TYR A 641 18.96 4.98 -16.39
C TYR A 641 17.45 5.20 -16.40
N GLY A 642 17.03 6.46 -16.55
CA GLY A 642 15.64 6.84 -16.83
C GLY A 642 15.37 6.96 -18.32
N LEU A 643 14.20 6.51 -18.75
CA LEU A 643 13.68 6.55 -20.11
C LEU A 643 12.35 7.32 -20.10
N ASP A 644 12.32 8.45 -20.79
CA ASP A 644 11.16 9.38 -20.90
C ASP A 644 10.44 9.20 -22.23
#